data_AF-A0A8C4NXM0-F1
#
_entry.id   AF-A0A8C4NXM0-F1
#
_cell.length_a   1.000
_cell.length_b   1.000
_cell.length_c   1.000
_cell.angle_alpha   90.00
_cell.angle_beta   90.00
_cell.angle_gamma   90.00
#
_symmetry.space_group_name_H-M   'P 1'
#
loop_
_entity.id
_entity.type
_entity.pdbx_description
1 polymer ?
#
loop_
_entity_poly.entity_id
_entity_poly.type
_entity_poly.pdbx_seq_one_letter_code
_entity_poly.pdbx_strand_id
1 'polypeptide(L)'
;MKVTGAGSQSGAVSPKEGTSGEGEEESPVKSSGQFTVRDELLNRTYKFLGMINTTLQQLQIQDEITLHIPELDLQPAVDVLLSNPEMVEKLEQCVMNWQTQITIVIEEQQSKKPQAPGPMAEIVFWQERASILSALSEQLKQPVVKKILEVMTKADAGIVQTLEGTVAELTKYRVESDDNLRFLSTLERHFMNLATGANFDVILETIPPLMDSLQIVWIISCHYNTNERMVPLMERIAWQLCERVDQAIDVHTLFKYREVAKSKVHDAKQVLDQWKSSYFEMRAEIEESGRDQRWEFDRKRLFERTDYMASVCQDVYNVLQVLEEFYNIFGPELKSVTGDPKRIDEVLCRVDSLVLPIEGINFNPFNICKMSSWKIIMRDFSTTVQAIEGEAINFIDQSFKTLRSSAAAFLMLLKFKHIRSREAVNNHLMRKFNDILAQFCKEVDSINQIFVAKKDKPPRNKNEPPVAGAIIWARSLFHRIKNTILPFLKVPDMLEGEQSQVAKDKYTKMAVQIRDYEVKKYEDWIAETERNLPLLMKKPLLVMITNESSLQRGVQYIVNFAPEIMEIISETNHLVSLGYSVPYLAQNVALQKHKFLKYAADLHKLVNCYHSVMDSLSEAKSIMLSHQIKEVRKDMYFGCKRLNWNCLGITDYISRGIQTVSKFESVVNQIQKNERDIDSRLQSMVMANLLKFPVPDKSNDLPGVKEFCERIERERVKSVNVLSKKYADIGPLITKIEHLIIETSTGKAKCMADYYMYWERKVLDSLIKMVLRNIQAFNMALMGSTPLFQIDAILSAPKIVLQPQSNEIYWLIMQCIRDCVESTKHFVRWMRGTCIECPPQRVGGEEELVIFSFCSDIWQHPQINESAMTVSQNIQRLLFSMDRYLNHWKRYRPLWERNKTIVNEKFAARNPSCVMYDDKLQFLSRINQEVMLEPRFKNEHAIRLNLEPLAQTVRETADSWISSLGSLLNKPAKEDLFNLRDELMKGSCALKRCL
;
A
#
# COMPACT_ATOMS: atom_id res chain seq x y z
N MET A 1 26.49 -39.94 -18.46
CA MET A 1 27.58 -39.04 -18.01
C MET A 1 26.91 -37.79 -17.44
N LYS A 2 26.70 -37.66 -16.13
CA LYS A 2 27.62 -37.06 -15.11
C LYS A 2 28.23 -35.75 -15.62
N VAL A 3 28.05 -34.60 -14.97
CA VAL A 3 28.87 -34.04 -13.85
C VAL A 3 28.19 -32.70 -13.47
N THR A 4 27.56 -32.53 -12.29
CA THR A 4 28.03 -31.92 -11.01
C THR A 4 28.64 -30.51 -11.06
N GLY A 5 28.20 -29.63 -10.14
CA GLY A 5 28.91 -28.41 -9.76
C GLY A 5 28.14 -27.52 -8.78
N ALA A 6 28.40 -27.68 -7.48
CA ALA A 6 27.91 -26.86 -6.38
C ALA A 6 28.75 -25.58 -6.17
N GLY A 7 28.18 -24.58 -5.49
CA GLY A 7 28.91 -23.40 -5.01
C GLY A 7 28.07 -22.53 -4.08
N SER A 8 28.21 -22.75 -2.76
CA SER A 8 27.63 -21.99 -1.67
C SER A 8 28.34 -20.65 -1.44
N GLN A 9 27.63 -19.64 -0.91
CA GLN A 9 28.20 -18.72 0.09
C GLN A 9 27.13 -18.13 1.01
N SER A 10 27.49 -18.11 2.29
CA SER A 10 26.74 -17.80 3.51
C SER A 10 26.69 -16.30 3.84
N GLY A 11 25.66 -15.87 4.55
CA GLY A 11 25.62 -14.59 5.30
C GLY A 11 24.59 -14.66 6.43
N ALA A 12 25.07 -14.62 7.67
CA ALA A 12 24.36 -14.89 8.92
C ALA A 12 23.42 -13.77 9.39
N VAL A 13 22.34 -14.12 10.10
CA VAL A 13 21.84 -13.43 11.33
C VAL A 13 20.96 -14.40 12.16
N SER A 14 21.14 -14.42 13.47
CA SER A 14 20.23 -14.90 14.54
C SER A 14 20.49 -14.02 15.78
N PRO A 15 19.66 -13.98 16.86
CA PRO A 15 18.27 -14.43 17.07
C PRO A 15 17.38 -13.43 17.90
N LYS A 16 16.16 -13.89 18.28
CA LYS A 16 15.18 -13.40 19.31
C LYS A 16 14.12 -12.41 18.83
N GLU A 17 12.84 -12.40 19.25
CA GLU A 17 11.90 -13.18 20.09
C GLU A 17 10.53 -12.57 19.65
N GLY A 18 9.53 -13.31 19.15
CA GLY A 18 8.49 -13.99 19.91
C GLY A 18 7.09 -13.43 19.60
N THR A 19 6.20 -14.22 18.99
CA THR A 19 4.81 -14.45 19.44
C THR A 19 4.15 -15.51 18.55
N SER A 20 3.53 -16.46 19.25
CA SER A 20 2.90 -17.71 18.84
C SER A 20 1.59 -17.51 18.07
N GLY A 21 1.49 -18.14 16.89
CA GLY A 21 0.22 -18.50 16.26
C GLY A 21 0.29 -19.99 15.93
N GLU A 22 -0.42 -20.82 16.68
CA GLU A 22 -0.57 -22.25 16.43
C GLU A 22 -1.41 -22.42 15.15
N GLY A 23 -0.75 -22.85 14.08
CA GLY A 23 -1.40 -23.36 12.87
C GLY A 23 -1.76 -24.82 13.08
N GLU A 24 -3.02 -25.13 12.75
CA GLU A 24 -3.61 -26.46 12.74
C GLU A 24 -2.73 -27.44 11.94
N GLU A 25 -2.24 -28.50 12.60
CA GLU A 25 -1.64 -29.64 11.93
C GLU A 25 -2.76 -30.45 11.25
N GLU A 26 -2.86 -30.31 9.93
CA GLU A 26 -3.51 -31.31 9.07
C GLU A 26 -2.77 -32.65 9.22
N SER A 27 -3.38 -33.58 9.95
CA SER A 27 -2.92 -34.96 10.04
C SER A 27 -2.96 -35.62 8.65
N PRO A 28 -1.87 -36.22 8.14
CA PRO A 28 -1.89 -36.87 6.85
C PRO A 28 -2.64 -38.21 6.96
N VAL A 29 -3.60 -38.42 6.07
CA VAL A 29 -4.28 -39.70 5.83
C VAL A 29 -3.21 -40.76 5.56
N LYS A 30 -2.96 -41.64 6.53
CA LYS A 30 -1.99 -42.74 6.39
C LYS A 30 -2.55 -43.76 5.41
N SER A 31 -1.80 -44.01 4.34
CA SER A 31 -2.14 -44.96 3.28
C SER A 31 -2.37 -46.37 3.84
N SER A 32 -3.42 -47.04 3.36
CA SER A 32 -3.79 -48.45 3.61
C SER A 32 -2.59 -49.43 3.71
N GLY A 33 -1.52 -49.22 2.93
CA GLY A 33 -0.30 -50.05 2.98
C GLY A 33 0.57 -49.95 4.24
N GLN A 34 0.40 -48.93 5.10
CA GLN A 34 1.11 -48.86 6.39
C GLN A 34 0.43 -49.69 7.48
N PHE A 35 -0.89 -49.87 7.39
CA PHE A 35 -1.65 -50.68 8.35
C PHE A 35 -1.35 -52.18 8.16
N THR A 36 -1.27 -52.64 6.90
CA THR A 36 -0.93 -54.03 6.59
C THR A 36 0.46 -54.45 7.09
N VAL A 37 1.47 -53.57 6.96
CA VAL A 37 2.83 -53.85 7.46
C VAL A 37 2.88 -53.86 9.00
N ARG A 38 2.14 -52.96 9.66
CA ARG A 38 2.01 -52.93 11.13
C ARG A 38 1.34 -54.21 11.64
N ASP A 39 0.25 -54.61 11.01
CA ASP A 39 -0.52 -55.81 11.39
C ASP A 39 0.29 -57.08 11.13
N GLU A 40 1.08 -57.11 10.06
CA GLU A 40 1.99 -58.21 9.77
C GLU A 40 3.17 -58.28 10.77
N LEU A 41 3.73 -57.13 11.17
CA LEU A 41 4.78 -57.06 12.19
C LEU A 41 4.24 -57.50 13.56
N LEU A 42 3.04 -57.05 13.94
CA LEU A 42 2.37 -57.47 15.18
C LEU A 42 2.09 -58.97 15.17
N ASN A 43 1.55 -59.52 14.07
CA ASN A 43 1.36 -60.96 13.92
C ASN A 43 2.67 -61.75 14.04
N ARG A 44 3.76 -61.28 13.42
CA ARG A 44 5.07 -61.92 13.54
C ARG A 44 5.63 -61.84 14.96
N THR A 45 5.40 -60.73 15.66
CA THR A 45 5.85 -60.52 17.04
C THR A 45 5.06 -61.40 18.01
N TYR A 46 3.74 -61.50 17.84
CA TYR A 46 2.88 -62.42 18.58
C TYR A 46 3.27 -63.88 18.35
N LYS A 47 3.58 -64.27 17.10
CA LYS A 47 4.11 -65.61 16.80
C LYS A 47 5.46 -65.87 17.45
N PHE A 48 6.37 -64.91 17.43
CA PHE A 48 7.69 -65.05 18.07
C PHE A 48 7.56 -65.16 19.61
N LEU A 49 6.69 -64.36 20.22
CA LEU A 49 6.37 -64.45 21.64
C LEU A 49 5.73 -65.81 21.98
N GLY A 50 4.80 -66.27 21.14
CA GLY A 50 4.19 -67.59 21.23
C GLY A 50 5.24 -68.72 21.14
N MET A 51 6.19 -68.64 20.21
CA MET A 51 7.31 -69.57 20.11
C MET A 51 8.20 -69.55 21.35
N ILE A 52 8.54 -68.37 21.89
CA ILE A 52 9.33 -68.25 23.13
C ILE A 52 8.58 -68.90 24.30
N ASN A 53 7.29 -68.62 24.47
CA ASN A 53 6.47 -69.22 25.53
C ASN A 53 6.36 -70.74 25.36
N THR A 54 6.20 -71.22 24.12
CA THR A 54 6.14 -72.66 23.81
C THR A 54 7.47 -73.34 24.18
N THR A 55 8.60 -72.68 23.89
CA THR A 55 9.94 -73.22 24.17
C THR A 55 10.23 -73.19 25.68
N LEU A 56 9.84 -72.11 26.37
CA LEU A 56 9.94 -72.00 27.84
C LEU A 56 9.06 -73.05 28.54
N GLN A 57 7.84 -73.25 28.07
CA GLN A 57 6.96 -74.29 28.57
C GLN A 57 7.52 -75.68 28.29
N GLN A 58 8.04 -75.96 27.09
CA GLN A 58 8.68 -77.24 26.80
C GLN A 58 9.83 -77.55 27.74
N LEU A 59 10.64 -76.55 28.10
CA LEU A 59 11.72 -76.68 29.08
C LEU A 59 11.20 -76.89 30.50
N GLN A 60 10.16 -76.15 30.94
CA GLN A 60 9.53 -76.36 32.25
C GLN A 60 8.84 -77.73 32.37
N ILE A 61 8.15 -78.17 31.31
CA ILE A 61 7.46 -79.47 31.24
C ILE A 61 8.47 -80.62 31.25
N GLN A 62 9.65 -80.44 30.62
CA GLN A 62 10.73 -81.42 30.67
C GLN A 62 11.34 -81.60 32.08
N ASP A 63 11.24 -80.61 32.96
CA ASP A 63 11.71 -80.71 34.34
C ASP A 63 10.60 -81.20 35.30
N GLU A 64 9.32 -80.90 35.04
CA GLU A 64 8.18 -81.29 35.91
C GLU A 64 7.58 -82.67 35.59
N ILE A 65 7.64 -83.15 34.33
CA ILE A 65 6.97 -84.38 33.89
C ILE A 65 8.02 -85.34 33.31
N THR A 66 8.83 -85.94 34.18
CA THR A 66 9.82 -86.97 33.79
C THR A 66 9.44 -88.34 34.33
N LEU A 67 9.41 -89.34 33.44
CA LEU A 67 9.34 -90.74 33.84
C LEU A 67 10.64 -91.10 34.55
N HIS A 68 10.56 -91.41 35.84
CA HIS A 68 11.73 -91.74 36.65
C HIS A 68 12.34 -93.09 36.19
N ILE A 69 13.54 -93.08 35.62
CA ILE A 69 14.28 -94.30 35.24
C ILE A 69 15.28 -94.63 36.37
N PRO A 70 15.18 -95.80 37.03
CA PRO A 70 16.14 -96.23 38.05
C PRO A 70 17.56 -96.38 37.48
N GLU A 71 18.58 -95.99 38.24
CA GLU A 71 20.00 -96.22 37.90
C GLU A 71 20.33 -97.72 38.03
N LEU A 72 20.07 -98.49 36.96
CA LEU A 72 20.32 -99.93 36.90
C LEU A 72 21.18 -100.26 35.68
N ASP A 73 22.11 -101.22 35.84
CA ASP A 73 22.91 -101.70 34.70
C ASP A 73 22.08 -102.60 33.80
N LEU A 74 21.49 -101.97 32.78
CA LEU A 74 20.68 -102.63 31.76
C LEU A 74 21.51 -103.08 30.55
N GLN A 75 22.84 -103.15 30.61
CA GLN A 75 23.65 -103.67 29.49
C GLN A 75 23.50 -105.18 29.21
N PRO A 76 23.31 -106.07 30.21
CA PRO A 76 23.16 -107.51 29.99
C PRO A 76 21.96 -107.90 29.09
N ALA A 77 21.99 -109.13 28.57
CA ALA A 77 20.89 -109.70 27.80
C ALA A 77 19.66 -109.96 28.70
N VAL A 78 18.46 -109.87 28.11
CA VAL A 78 17.17 -109.97 28.83
C VAL A 78 17.10 -111.20 29.73
N ASP A 79 17.59 -112.36 29.26
CA ASP A 79 17.51 -113.62 30.00
C ASP A 79 18.42 -113.66 31.26
N VAL A 80 19.47 -112.83 31.28
CA VAL A 80 20.35 -112.65 32.46
C VAL A 80 19.68 -111.76 33.50
N LEU A 81 18.97 -110.72 33.05
CA LEU A 81 18.25 -109.78 33.92
C LEU A 81 17.09 -110.47 34.66
N LEU A 82 16.40 -111.41 33.99
CA LEU A 82 15.33 -112.22 34.59
C LEU A 82 15.81 -113.16 35.70
N SER A 83 17.09 -113.51 35.73
CA SER A 83 17.65 -114.42 36.73
C SER A 83 17.89 -113.72 38.09
N ASN A 84 17.75 -112.39 38.18
CA ASN A 84 17.95 -111.62 39.40
C ASN A 84 16.61 -111.10 39.97
N PRO A 85 16.09 -111.71 41.07
CA PRO A 85 14.78 -111.36 41.62
C PRO A 85 14.71 -109.93 42.18
N GLU A 86 15.78 -109.41 42.79
CA GLU A 86 15.81 -108.02 43.30
C GLU A 86 15.77 -106.98 42.15
N MET A 87 16.30 -107.35 40.99
CA MET A 87 16.27 -106.48 39.82
C MET A 87 14.88 -106.43 39.20
N VAL A 88 14.19 -107.58 39.11
CA VAL A 88 12.82 -107.67 38.61
C VAL A 88 11.86 -106.88 39.50
N GLU A 89 11.95 -107.00 40.84
CA GLU A 89 11.10 -106.23 41.78
C GLU A 89 11.27 -104.71 41.63
N LYS A 90 12.50 -104.22 41.44
CA LYS A 90 12.76 -102.78 41.18
C LYS A 90 12.20 -102.32 39.83
N LEU A 91 12.23 -103.17 38.81
CA LEU A 91 11.65 -102.88 37.50
C LEU A 91 10.11 -102.92 37.54
N GLU A 92 9.51 -103.83 38.31
CA GLU A 92 8.06 -103.85 38.58
C GLU A 92 7.59 -102.56 39.24
N GLN A 93 8.24 -102.15 40.33
CA GLN A 93 7.91 -100.91 41.02
C GLN A 93 8.10 -99.68 40.11
N CYS A 94 9.12 -99.69 39.26
CA CYS A 94 9.33 -98.64 38.25
C CYS A 94 8.15 -98.54 37.27
N VAL A 95 7.68 -99.68 36.75
CA VAL A 95 6.56 -99.70 35.80
C VAL A 95 5.24 -99.27 36.47
N MET A 96 4.98 -99.69 37.71
CA MET A 96 3.81 -99.23 38.48
C MET A 96 3.85 -97.71 38.76
N ASN A 97 5.04 -97.17 39.06
CA ASN A 97 5.22 -95.73 39.24
C ASN A 97 4.97 -94.96 37.95
N TRP A 98 5.45 -95.44 36.80
CA TRP A 98 5.16 -94.84 35.50
C TRP A 98 3.67 -94.84 35.20
N GLN A 99 2.98 -95.96 35.46
CA GLN A 99 1.53 -96.06 35.31
C GLN A 99 0.82 -94.96 36.13
N THR A 100 1.17 -94.85 37.42
CA THR A 100 0.57 -93.86 38.34
C THR A 100 0.83 -92.42 37.87
N GLN A 101 2.06 -92.12 37.45
CA GLN A 101 2.43 -90.80 36.93
C GLN A 101 1.66 -90.46 35.65
N ILE A 102 1.53 -91.39 34.72
CA ILE A 102 0.78 -91.19 33.48
C ILE A 102 -0.69 -90.91 33.78
N THR A 103 -1.30 -91.67 34.71
CA THR A 103 -2.70 -91.45 35.12
C THR A 103 -2.91 -90.06 35.74
N ILE A 104 -2.03 -89.62 36.65
CA ILE A 104 -2.13 -88.28 37.26
C ILE A 104 -2.07 -87.18 36.20
N VAL A 105 -1.14 -87.28 35.26
CA VAL A 105 -1.00 -86.29 34.18
C VAL A 105 -2.25 -86.27 33.31
N ILE A 106 -2.81 -87.43 32.96
CA ILE A 106 -4.05 -87.51 32.17
C ILE A 106 -5.21 -86.83 32.93
N GLU A 107 -5.41 -87.13 34.22
CA GLU A 107 -6.46 -86.53 35.05
C GLU A 107 -6.30 -85.00 35.16
N GLU A 108 -5.07 -84.53 35.39
CA GLU A 108 -4.77 -83.10 35.47
C GLU A 108 -5.13 -82.39 34.15
N GLN A 109 -4.71 -82.94 33.00
CA GLN A 109 -5.00 -82.35 31.69
C GLN A 109 -6.49 -82.39 31.31
N GLN A 110 -7.26 -83.36 31.81
CA GLN A 110 -8.71 -83.40 31.61
C GLN A 110 -9.44 -82.32 32.41
N SER A 111 -8.91 -81.92 33.56
CA SER A 111 -9.52 -80.91 34.44
C SER A 111 -9.28 -79.46 34.01
N LYS A 112 -8.23 -79.20 33.22
CA LYS A 112 -7.82 -77.85 32.80
C LYS A 112 -8.83 -77.20 31.85
N LYS A 113 -8.93 -75.86 31.94
CA LYS A 113 -9.76 -75.00 31.08
C LYS A 113 -8.94 -73.83 30.53
N PRO A 114 -9.35 -73.21 29.41
CA PRO A 114 -8.63 -72.07 28.85
C PRO A 114 -8.71 -70.84 29.76
N GLN A 115 -7.57 -70.18 30.02
CA GLN A 115 -7.40 -69.18 31.08
C GLN A 115 -7.96 -67.77 30.76
N ALA A 116 -7.80 -67.30 29.52
CA ALA A 116 -8.28 -65.98 29.09
C ALA A 116 -9.64 -66.09 28.38
N PRO A 117 -10.49 -65.05 28.37
CA PRO A 117 -11.85 -65.12 27.81
C PRO A 117 -11.93 -65.05 26.27
N GLY A 118 -10.86 -64.62 25.58
CA GLY A 118 -10.83 -64.54 24.11
C GLY A 118 -10.62 -65.91 23.42
N PRO A 119 -10.79 -65.97 22.08
CA PRO A 119 -10.69 -67.21 21.32
C PRO A 119 -9.24 -67.71 21.16
N MET A 120 -8.25 -66.81 21.20
CA MET A 120 -6.83 -67.19 21.20
C MET A 120 -6.44 -68.09 22.38
N ALA A 121 -7.13 -67.97 23.51
CA ALA A 121 -6.90 -68.79 24.68
C ALA A 121 -7.20 -70.27 24.43
N GLU A 122 -8.14 -70.57 23.54
CA GLU A 122 -8.50 -71.94 23.17
C GLU A 122 -7.35 -72.62 22.43
N ILE A 123 -6.71 -71.92 21.48
CA ILE A 123 -5.55 -72.45 20.74
C ILE A 123 -4.38 -72.73 21.70
N VAL A 124 -4.07 -71.77 22.57
CA VAL A 124 -2.98 -71.92 23.56
C VAL A 124 -3.23 -73.10 24.49
N PHE A 125 -4.48 -73.27 24.94
CA PHE A 125 -4.88 -74.40 25.79
C PHE A 125 -4.63 -75.77 25.10
N TRP A 126 -5.07 -75.93 23.86
CA TRP A 126 -4.85 -77.18 23.13
C TRP A 126 -3.38 -77.40 22.76
N GLN A 127 -2.62 -76.32 22.56
CA GLN A 127 -1.19 -76.36 22.32
C GLN A 127 -0.41 -76.86 23.54
N GLU A 128 -0.72 -76.33 24.74
CA GLU A 128 -0.15 -76.80 26.00
C GLU A 128 -0.46 -78.29 26.23
N ARG A 129 -1.72 -78.68 26.06
CA ARG A 129 -2.17 -80.07 26.26
C ARG A 129 -1.47 -81.04 25.30
N ALA A 130 -1.38 -80.68 24.01
CA ALA A 130 -0.69 -81.49 23.01
C ALA A 130 0.82 -81.62 23.30
N SER A 131 1.46 -80.52 23.71
CA SER A 131 2.89 -80.49 24.10
C SER A 131 3.17 -81.43 25.28
N ILE A 132 2.36 -81.36 26.34
CA ILE A 132 2.50 -82.18 27.55
C ILE A 132 2.32 -83.67 27.25
N LEU A 133 1.24 -84.05 26.57
CA LEU A 133 0.94 -85.45 26.26
C LEU A 133 1.93 -86.04 25.23
N SER A 134 2.38 -85.23 24.26
CA SER A 134 3.42 -85.64 23.31
C SER A 134 4.77 -85.83 24.00
N ALA A 135 5.18 -84.94 24.90
CA ALA A 135 6.42 -85.09 25.66
C ALA A 135 6.45 -86.40 26.46
N LEU A 136 5.36 -86.72 27.17
CA LEU A 136 5.22 -87.96 27.93
C LEU A 136 5.24 -89.21 27.02
N SER A 137 4.59 -89.12 25.86
CA SER A 137 4.58 -90.20 24.85
C SER A 137 5.96 -90.44 24.22
N GLU A 138 6.76 -89.39 23.99
CA GLU A 138 8.13 -89.54 23.46
C GLU A 138 9.08 -90.14 24.52
N GLN A 139 8.89 -89.85 25.81
CA GLN A 139 9.68 -90.49 26.87
C GLN A 139 9.46 -92.02 26.90
N LEU A 140 8.24 -92.50 26.68
CA LEU A 140 7.94 -93.94 26.60
C LEU A 140 8.61 -94.65 25.41
N LYS A 141 9.03 -93.91 24.38
CA LYS A 141 9.71 -94.47 23.19
C LYS A 141 11.22 -94.60 23.37
N GLN A 142 11.78 -94.09 24.47
CA GLN A 142 13.22 -94.16 24.74
C GLN A 142 13.70 -95.62 24.74
N PRO A 143 14.92 -95.90 24.23
CA PRO A 143 15.42 -97.26 24.10
C PRO A 143 15.56 -97.97 25.45
N VAL A 144 15.87 -97.22 26.52
CA VAL A 144 15.96 -97.74 27.89
C VAL A 144 14.60 -98.20 28.39
N VAL A 145 13.55 -97.40 28.20
CA VAL A 145 12.17 -97.74 28.57
C VAL A 145 11.68 -98.97 27.81
N LYS A 146 11.94 -99.06 26.50
CA LYS A 146 11.60 -100.24 25.69
C LYS A 146 12.26 -101.52 26.20
N LYS A 147 13.54 -101.44 26.58
CA LYS A 147 14.28 -102.59 27.14
C LYS A 147 13.73 -103.02 28.50
N ILE A 148 13.33 -102.08 29.36
CA ILE A 148 12.66 -102.36 30.64
C ILE A 148 11.34 -103.08 30.41
N LEU A 149 10.53 -102.61 29.46
CA LEU A 149 9.26 -103.27 29.11
C LEU A 149 9.48 -104.68 28.56
N GLU A 150 10.48 -104.89 27.69
CA GLU A 150 10.79 -106.23 27.15
C GLU A 150 11.20 -107.24 28.23
N VAL A 151 11.99 -106.81 29.23
CA VAL A 151 12.31 -107.63 30.41
C VAL A 151 11.05 -107.92 31.22
N MET A 152 10.24 -106.89 31.48
CA MET A 152 9.04 -107.04 32.30
C MET A 152 7.96 -107.89 31.64
N THR A 153 7.81 -107.87 30.30
CA THR A 153 6.85 -108.74 29.59
C THR A 153 7.14 -110.21 29.80
N LYS A 154 8.43 -110.59 29.93
CA LYS A 154 8.84 -111.96 30.21
C LYS A 154 8.75 -112.33 31.70
N ALA A 155 8.86 -111.35 32.61
CA ALA A 155 8.79 -111.55 34.06
C ALA A 155 7.33 -111.59 34.58
N ASP A 156 6.57 -110.53 34.32
CA ASP A 156 5.15 -110.40 34.66
C ASP A 156 4.43 -109.61 33.55
N ALA A 157 3.77 -110.37 32.68
CA ALA A 157 2.99 -109.80 31.58
C ALA A 157 1.76 -109.00 32.06
N GLY A 158 1.24 -109.22 33.27
CA GLY A 158 0.06 -108.55 33.81
C GLY A 158 0.31 -107.08 34.16
N ILE A 159 1.47 -106.77 34.75
CA ILE A 159 1.90 -105.40 35.05
C ILE A 159 2.10 -104.60 33.75
N VAL A 160 2.74 -105.21 32.75
CA VAL A 160 2.93 -104.56 31.43
C VAL A 160 1.60 -104.34 30.72
N GLN A 161 0.67 -105.30 30.75
CA GLN A 161 -0.68 -105.12 30.18
C GLN A 161 -1.45 -103.95 30.80
N THR A 162 -1.30 -103.76 32.12
CA THR A 162 -1.96 -102.65 32.82
C THR A 162 -1.35 -101.30 32.42
N LEU A 163 -0.02 -101.21 32.30
CA LEU A 163 0.66 -100.05 31.75
C LEU A 163 0.25 -99.79 30.30
N GLU A 164 0.24 -100.82 29.45
CA GLU A 164 -0.19 -100.73 28.04
C GLU A 164 -1.61 -100.14 27.92
N GLY A 165 -2.52 -100.50 28.83
CA GLY A 165 -3.84 -99.88 28.95
C GLY A 165 -3.76 -98.37 29.19
N THR A 166 -2.97 -97.91 30.17
CA THR A 166 -2.79 -96.47 30.45
C THR A 166 -2.05 -95.72 29.32
N VAL A 167 -1.12 -96.39 28.64
CA VAL A 167 -0.41 -95.83 27.46
C VAL A 167 -1.33 -95.73 26.25
N ALA A 168 -2.28 -96.65 26.09
CA ALA A 168 -3.33 -96.55 25.08
C ALA A 168 -4.25 -95.36 25.36
N GLU A 169 -4.62 -95.11 26.62
CA GLU A 169 -5.37 -93.91 27.01
C GLU A 169 -4.58 -92.62 26.77
N LEU A 170 -3.29 -92.58 27.16
CA LEU A 170 -2.39 -91.46 26.84
C LEU A 170 -2.33 -91.20 25.33
N THR A 171 -2.19 -92.25 24.53
CA THR A 171 -2.11 -92.15 23.07
C THR A 171 -3.44 -91.62 22.49
N LYS A 172 -4.58 -92.07 23.02
CA LYS A 172 -5.91 -91.57 22.64
C LYS A 172 -6.02 -90.06 22.88
N TYR A 173 -5.69 -89.58 24.08
CA TYR A 173 -5.77 -88.16 24.42
C TYR A 173 -4.72 -87.32 23.67
N ARG A 174 -3.53 -87.87 23.40
CA ARG A 174 -2.52 -87.22 22.56
C ARG A 174 -3.04 -87.01 21.14
N VAL A 175 -3.53 -88.06 20.49
CA VAL A 175 -4.06 -87.99 19.11
C VAL A 175 -5.21 -87.00 19.03
N GLU A 176 -6.11 -87.02 20.02
CA GLU A 176 -7.18 -86.03 20.14
C GLU A 176 -6.63 -84.60 20.24
N SER A 177 -5.65 -84.35 21.11
CA SER A 177 -5.08 -83.01 21.28
C SER A 177 -4.32 -82.51 20.05
N ASP A 178 -3.60 -83.39 19.35
CA ASP A 178 -2.86 -83.07 18.13
C ASP A 178 -3.83 -82.74 16.97
N ASP A 179 -4.93 -83.50 16.83
CA ASP A 179 -5.95 -83.26 15.81
C ASP A 179 -6.71 -81.94 16.07
N ASN A 180 -7.17 -81.73 17.31
CA ASN A 180 -7.83 -80.48 17.70
C ASN A 180 -6.93 -79.27 17.49
N LEU A 181 -5.66 -79.34 17.90
CA LEU A 181 -4.70 -78.25 17.69
C LEU A 181 -4.50 -77.97 16.21
N ARG A 182 -4.39 -79.01 15.37
CA ARG A 182 -4.26 -78.85 13.92
C ARG A 182 -5.44 -78.09 13.32
N PHE A 183 -6.67 -78.46 13.66
CA PHE A 183 -7.86 -77.76 13.16
C PHE A 183 -7.97 -76.33 13.69
N LEU A 184 -7.77 -76.12 14.99
CA LEU A 184 -7.84 -74.80 15.62
C LEU A 184 -6.74 -73.84 15.13
N SER A 185 -5.55 -74.36 14.80
CA SER A 185 -4.45 -73.55 14.26
C SER A 185 -4.80 -72.91 12.91
N THR A 186 -5.76 -73.47 12.15
CA THR A 186 -6.24 -72.85 10.90
C THR A 186 -7.02 -71.55 11.16
N LEU A 187 -7.59 -71.40 12.36
CA LEU A 187 -8.37 -70.24 12.79
C LEU A 187 -7.52 -69.13 13.43
N GLU A 188 -6.24 -69.40 13.73
CA GLU A 188 -5.35 -68.49 14.46
C GLU A 188 -5.31 -67.08 13.84
N ARG A 189 -5.19 -67.01 12.50
CA ARG A 189 -5.14 -65.73 11.79
C ARG A 189 -6.45 -64.95 11.92
N HIS A 190 -7.59 -65.64 11.85
CA HIS A 190 -8.89 -64.99 12.01
C HIS A 190 -9.04 -64.44 13.43
N PHE A 191 -8.69 -65.22 14.46
CA PHE A 191 -8.74 -64.77 15.85
C PHE A 191 -7.80 -63.58 16.12
N MET A 192 -6.62 -63.55 15.51
CA MET A 192 -5.71 -62.40 15.58
C MET A 192 -6.33 -61.16 14.92
N ASN A 193 -6.89 -61.27 13.71
CA ASN A 193 -7.57 -60.15 13.06
C ASN A 193 -8.71 -59.58 13.92
N LEU A 194 -9.49 -60.44 14.59
CA LEU A 194 -10.54 -60.00 15.52
C LEU A 194 -9.97 -59.23 16.71
N ALA A 195 -8.88 -59.73 17.30
CA ALA A 195 -8.27 -59.13 18.49
C ALA A 195 -7.49 -57.84 18.18
N THR A 196 -6.72 -57.79 17.09
CA THR A 196 -5.74 -56.73 16.82
C THR A 196 -6.01 -55.88 15.58
N GLY A 197 -7.08 -56.12 14.82
CA GLY A 197 -7.37 -55.37 13.58
C GLY A 197 -7.36 -53.84 13.76
N ALA A 198 -6.86 -53.10 12.77
CA ALA A 198 -6.71 -51.64 12.89
C ALA A 198 -8.06 -50.89 12.98
N ASN A 199 -9.09 -51.37 12.30
CA ASN A 199 -10.43 -50.78 12.15
C ASN A 199 -11.50 -51.88 12.06
N PHE A 200 -12.77 -51.49 12.14
CA PHE A 200 -13.90 -52.43 12.05
C PHE A 200 -13.99 -53.11 10.67
N ASP A 201 -13.50 -52.49 9.59
CA ASP A 201 -13.48 -53.08 8.25
C ASP A 201 -12.72 -54.41 8.21
N VAL A 202 -11.55 -54.49 8.84
CA VAL A 202 -10.77 -55.73 8.94
C VAL A 202 -11.57 -56.82 9.66
N ILE A 203 -12.38 -56.46 10.66
CA ILE A 203 -13.24 -57.40 11.39
C ILE A 203 -14.40 -57.84 10.48
N LEU A 204 -15.07 -56.91 9.80
CA LEU A 204 -16.16 -57.19 8.86
C LEU A 204 -15.73 -58.13 7.74
N GLU A 205 -14.54 -57.91 7.16
CA GLU A 205 -13.97 -58.79 6.12
C GLU A 205 -13.53 -60.15 6.67
N THR A 206 -13.24 -60.26 7.97
CA THR A 206 -12.77 -61.50 8.60
C THR A 206 -13.91 -62.41 9.05
N ILE A 207 -15.09 -61.88 9.41
CA ILE A 207 -16.21 -62.66 9.95
C ILE A 207 -16.73 -63.73 8.96
N PRO A 208 -17.05 -63.42 7.69
CA PRO A 208 -17.51 -64.43 6.74
C PRO A 208 -16.51 -65.59 6.53
N PRO A 209 -15.22 -65.36 6.19
CA PRO A 209 -14.27 -66.46 6.02
C PRO A 209 -13.93 -67.19 7.32
N LEU A 210 -14.11 -66.55 8.49
CA LEU A 210 -14.04 -67.21 9.78
C LEU A 210 -15.19 -68.21 9.95
N MET A 211 -16.42 -67.86 9.55
CA MET A 211 -17.57 -68.77 9.59
C MET A 211 -17.36 -69.98 8.68
N ASP A 212 -16.84 -69.77 7.46
CA ASP A 212 -16.48 -70.86 6.54
C ASP A 212 -15.42 -71.79 7.16
N SER A 213 -14.42 -71.21 7.81
CA SER A 213 -13.36 -72.00 8.46
C SER A 213 -13.90 -72.78 9.66
N LEU A 214 -14.81 -72.20 10.45
CA LEU A 214 -15.48 -72.87 11.55
C LEU A 214 -16.42 -73.99 11.07
N GLN A 215 -17.08 -73.80 9.92
CA GLN A 215 -17.84 -74.86 9.24
C GLN A 215 -16.94 -76.03 8.86
N ILE A 216 -15.77 -75.76 8.26
CA ILE A 216 -14.80 -76.81 7.91
C ILE A 216 -14.36 -77.59 9.16
N VAL A 217 -14.10 -76.90 10.28
CA VAL A 217 -13.74 -77.55 11.54
C VAL A 217 -14.87 -78.46 12.05
N TRP A 218 -16.13 -78.03 11.96
CA TRP A 218 -17.28 -78.84 12.37
C TRP A 218 -17.53 -80.06 11.49
N ILE A 219 -17.36 -79.92 10.17
CA ILE A 219 -17.61 -81.03 9.24
C ILE A 219 -16.47 -82.06 9.27
N ILE A 220 -15.21 -81.60 9.36
CA ILE A 220 -14.04 -82.47 9.14
C ILE A 220 -13.38 -82.94 10.45
N SER A 221 -13.43 -82.14 11.53
CA SER A 221 -12.73 -82.53 12.77
C SER A 221 -13.35 -83.77 13.39
N CYS A 222 -12.51 -84.74 13.75
CA CYS A 222 -12.95 -85.99 14.39
C CYS A 222 -13.30 -85.80 15.87
N HIS A 223 -12.71 -84.78 16.50
CA HIS A 223 -12.77 -84.59 17.94
C HIS A 223 -13.32 -83.21 18.35
N TYR A 224 -13.30 -82.20 17.48
CA TYR A 224 -13.79 -80.84 17.80
C TYR A 224 -15.22 -80.55 17.30
N ASN A 225 -15.85 -81.50 16.61
CA ASN A 225 -17.20 -81.38 16.02
C ASN A 225 -18.35 -81.58 17.02
N THR A 226 -18.18 -81.21 18.29
CA THR A 226 -19.22 -81.37 19.33
C THR A 226 -19.71 -80.04 19.87
N ASN A 227 -20.99 -79.98 20.26
CA ASN A 227 -21.58 -78.80 20.87
C ASN A 227 -20.84 -78.35 22.14
N GLU A 228 -20.28 -79.29 22.90
CA GLU A 228 -19.53 -79.02 24.13
C GLU A 228 -18.25 -78.21 23.89
N ARG A 229 -17.69 -78.26 22.67
CA ARG A 229 -16.45 -77.55 22.28
C ARG A 229 -16.72 -76.33 21.42
N MET A 230 -17.59 -76.47 20.42
CA MET A 230 -17.88 -75.35 19.50
C MET A 230 -18.65 -74.22 20.16
N VAL A 231 -19.60 -74.51 21.06
CA VAL A 231 -20.38 -73.44 21.71
C VAL A 231 -19.49 -72.52 22.55
N PRO A 232 -18.63 -73.03 23.47
CA PRO A 232 -17.68 -72.17 24.18
C PRO A 232 -16.74 -71.39 23.26
N LEU A 233 -16.27 -71.96 22.15
CA LEU A 233 -15.43 -71.24 21.18
C LEU A 233 -16.18 -70.07 20.54
N MET A 234 -17.41 -70.31 20.08
CA MET A 234 -18.28 -69.27 19.49
C MET A 234 -18.59 -68.15 20.49
N GLU A 235 -18.80 -68.50 21.77
CA GLU A 235 -18.97 -67.50 22.84
C GLU A 235 -17.71 -66.64 23.05
N ARG A 236 -16.53 -67.25 22.99
CA ARG A 236 -15.25 -66.53 23.10
C ARG A 236 -15.06 -65.57 21.93
N ILE A 237 -15.47 -65.96 20.72
CA ILE A 237 -15.48 -65.09 19.54
C ILE A 237 -16.44 -63.92 19.74
N ALA A 238 -17.68 -64.20 20.15
CA ALA A 238 -18.68 -63.17 20.44
C ALA A 238 -18.19 -62.19 21.54
N TRP A 239 -17.55 -62.71 22.59
CA TRP A 239 -16.92 -61.91 23.64
C TRP A 239 -15.85 -60.97 23.06
N GLN A 240 -14.98 -61.48 22.18
CA GLN A 240 -13.92 -60.69 21.54
C GLN A 240 -14.50 -59.57 20.67
N LEU A 241 -15.59 -59.83 19.93
CA LEU A 241 -16.26 -58.80 19.14
C LEU A 241 -16.87 -57.72 20.04
N CYS A 242 -17.54 -58.10 21.11
CA CYS A 242 -18.08 -57.17 22.10
C CYS A 242 -16.98 -56.29 22.71
N GLU A 243 -15.87 -56.88 23.13
CA GLU A 243 -14.74 -56.15 23.71
C GLU A 243 -14.19 -55.08 22.76
N ARG A 244 -14.13 -55.40 21.46
CA ARG A 244 -13.61 -54.48 20.44
C ARG A 244 -14.54 -53.30 20.18
N VAL A 245 -15.86 -53.53 20.23
CA VAL A 245 -16.86 -52.47 20.15
C VAL A 245 -16.81 -51.56 21.39
N ASP A 246 -16.71 -52.15 22.58
CA ASP A 246 -16.66 -51.42 23.85
C ASP A 246 -15.42 -50.51 23.95
N GLN A 247 -14.24 -51.02 23.57
CA GLN A 247 -13.00 -50.24 23.56
C GLN A 247 -12.99 -49.13 22.49
N ALA A 248 -13.69 -49.33 21.38
CA ALA A 248 -13.67 -48.39 20.27
C ALA A 248 -14.68 -47.25 20.43
N ILE A 249 -15.80 -47.47 21.12
CA ILE A 249 -16.88 -46.48 21.29
C ILE A 249 -16.88 -45.96 22.72
N ASP A 250 -16.26 -44.80 22.93
CA ASP A 250 -16.36 -44.05 24.18
C ASP A 250 -17.44 -42.97 24.07
N VAL A 251 -18.59 -43.19 24.70
CA VAL A 251 -19.75 -42.31 24.68
C VAL A 251 -19.48 -40.92 25.29
N HIS A 252 -18.46 -40.78 26.14
CA HIS A 252 -18.07 -39.50 26.74
C HIS A 252 -17.38 -38.56 25.77
N THR A 253 -16.64 -39.10 24.81
CA THR A 253 -15.83 -38.30 23.86
C THR A 253 -16.36 -38.37 22.43
N LEU A 254 -17.31 -39.27 22.17
CA LEU A 254 -17.87 -39.53 20.84
C LEU A 254 -18.43 -38.29 20.14
N PHE A 255 -19.15 -37.43 20.86
CA PHE A 255 -19.88 -36.31 20.25
C PHE A 255 -19.00 -35.09 19.92
N LYS A 256 -17.70 -35.11 20.28
CA LYS A 256 -16.73 -34.07 19.89
C LYS A 256 -16.41 -34.07 18.39
N TYR A 257 -16.39 -35.25 17.76
CA TYR A 257 -16.06 -35.43 16.34
C TYR A 257 -17.19 -36.18 15.61
N ARG A 258 -18.33 -35.49 15.44
CA ARG A 258 -19.63 -36.08 15.06
C ARG A 258 -19.62 -36.87 13.74
N GLU A 259 -18.94 -36.37 12.71
CA GLU A 259 -18.90 -37.01 11.38
C GLU A 259 -18.17 -38.37 11.42
N VAL A 260 -16.99 -38.41 12.04
CA VAL A 260 -16.18 -39.63 12.19
C VAL A 260 -16.86 -40.60 13.15
N ALA A 261 -17.49 -40.07 14.21
CA ALA A 261 -18.24 -40.85 15.18
C ALA A 261 -19.41 -41.62 14.55
N LYS A 262 -20.16 -41.00 13.63
CA LYS A 262 -21.33 -41.61 13.01
C LYS A 262 -20.96 -42.84 12.18
N SER A 263 -19.92 -42.74 11.34
CA SER A 263 -19.40 -43.89 10.59
C SER A 263 -18.90 -44.98 11.54
N LYS A 264 -18.07 -44.60 12.52
CA LYS A 264 -17.47 -45.56 13.46
C LYS A 264 -18.50 -46.35 14.26
N VAL A 265 -19.59 -45.71 14.71
CA VAL A 265 -20.70 -46.38 15.43
C VAL A 265 -21.51 -47.27 14.49
N HIS A 266 -21.71 -46.85 13.24
CA HIS A 266 -22.36 -47.67 12.23
C HIS A 266 -21.56 -48.95 11.96
N ASP A 267 -20.25 -48.83 11.76
CA ASP A 267 -19.38 -49.98 11.46
C ASP A 267 -19.30 -50.95 12.66
N ALA A 268 -19.28 -50.42 13.88
CA ALA A 268 -19.34 -51.23 15.10
C ALA A 268 -20.64 -52.03 15.22
N LYS A 269 -21.78 -51.38 14.92
CA LYS A 269 -23.08 -52.07 14.86
C LYS A 269 -23.05 -53.14 13.78
N GLN A 270 -22.55 -52.82 12.60
CA GLN A 270 -22.47 -53.74 11.47
C GLN A 270 -21.63 -54.97 11.82
N VAL A 271 -20.54 -54.84 12.58
CA VAL A 271 -19.74 -55.99 13.06
C VAL A 271 -20.58 -56.97 13.88
N LEU A 272 -21.38 -56.45 14.81
CA LEU A 272 -22.24 -57.27 15.68
C LEU A 272 -23.41 -57.90 14.90
N ASP A 273 -24.00 -57.16 13.96
CA ASP A 273 -25.06 -57.66 13.08
C ASP A 273 -24.53 -58.71 12.09
N GLN A 274 -23.34 -58.49 11.50
CA GLN A 274 -22.68 -59.40 10.56
C GLN A 274 -22.33 -60.73 11.23
N TRP A 275 -21.86 -60.71 12.48
CA TRP A 275 -21.62 -61.93 13.26
C TRP A 275 -22.87 -62.83 13.32
N LYS A 276 -24.03 -62.23 13.60
CA LYS A 276 -25.30 -62.94 13.69
C LYS A 276 -25.81 -63.38 12.32
N SER A 277 -25.76 -62.50 11.33
CA SER A 277 -26.21 -62.80 9.96
C SER A 277 -25.39 -63.92 9.33
N SER A 278 -24.05 -63.85 9.40
CA SER A 278 -23.18 -64.90 8.84
C SER A 278 -23.35 -66.25 9.55
N TYR A 279 -23.68 -66.28 10.85
CA TYR A 279 -24.05 -67.53 11.52
C TYR A 279 -25.33 -68.14 10.93
N PHE A 280 -26.36 -67.34 10.69
CA PHE A 280 -27.64 -67.84 10.16
C PHE A 280 -27.55 -68.21 8.68
N GLU A 281 -26.76 -67.48 7.88
CA GLU A 281 -26.42 -67.84 6.50
C GLU A 281 -25.73 -69.20 6.47
N MET A 282 -24.66 -69.36 7.27
CA MET A 282 -23.92 -70.62 7.36
C MET A 282 -24.77 -71.79 7.87
N ARG A 283 -25.64 -71.54 8.85
CA ARG A 283 -26.62 -72.54 9.30
C ARG A 283 -27.54 -72.97 8.17
N ALA A 284 -28.05 -72.03 7.37
CA ALA A 284 -28.95 -72.35 6.26
C ALA A 284 -28.25 -73.18 5.19
N GLU A 285 -27.00 -72.87 4.86
CA GLU A 285 -26.17 -73.65 3.92
C GLU A 285 -25.94 -75.09 4.40
N ILE A 286 -25.62 -75.28 5.69
CA ILE A 286 -25.44 -76.61 6.27
C ILE A 286 -26.77 -77.40 6.27
N GLU A 287 -27.90 -76.76 6.60
CA GLU A 287 -29.22 -77.40 6.56
C GLU A 287 -29.64 -77.79 5.13
N GLU A 288 -29.31 -76.97 4.12
CA GLU A 288 -29.58 -77.26 2.71
C GLU A 288 -28.74 -78.44 2.18
N SER A 289 -27.50 -78.58 2.66
CA SER A 289 -26.60 -79.68 2.25
C SER A 289 -27.14 -81.07 2.63
N GLY A 290 -27.95 -81.17 3.68
CA GLY A 290 -28.64 -82.36 4.18
C GLY A 290 -27.75 -83.54 4.61
N ARG A 291 -26.42 -83.40 4.54
CA ARG A 291 -25.45 -84.49 4.74
C ARG A 291 -24.69 -84.42 6.06
N ASP A 292 -24.63 -83.26 6.67
CA ASP A 292 -23.77 -82.98 7.83
C ASP A 292 -24.55 -82.81 9.15
N GLN A 293 -23.83 -82.82 10.27
CA GLN A 293 -24.41 -82.66 11.60
C GLN A 293 -25.02 -81.25 11.78
N ARG A 294 -26.21 -81.17 12.38
CA ARG A 294 -26.98 -79.92 12.48
C ARG A 294 -26.22 -78.84 13.26
N TRP A 295 -25.97 -77.71 12.59
CA TRP A 295 -25.37 -76.50 13.16
C TRP A 295 -26.41 -75.63 13.89
N GLU A 296 -26.77 -76.01 15.12
CA GLU A 296 -27.65 -75.20 15.97
C GLU A 296 -27.11 -75.11 17.40
N PHE A 297 -26.86 -73.88 17.84
CA PHE A 297 -26.35 -73.56 19.17
C PHE A 297 -27.33 -72.67 19.97
N ASP A 298 -27.09 -72.55 21.28
CA ASP A 298 -27.91 -71.71 22.15
C ASP A 298 -27.78 -70.22 21.78
N ARG A 299 -28.87 -69.67 21.22
CA ARG A 299 -28.94 -68.31 20.72
C ARG A 299 -28.72 -67.26 21.80
N LYS A 300 -29.11 -67.52 23.05
CA LYS A 300 -28.91 -66.56 24.14
C LYS A 300 -27.43 -66.40 24.45
N ARG A 301 -26.74 -67.52 24.54
CA ARG A 301 -25.30 -67.59 24.79
C ARG A 301 -24.48 -66.87 23.71
N LEU A 302 -24.87 -67.03 22.45
CA LEU A 302 -24.14 -66.44 21.32
C LEU A 302 -24.49 -64.97 21.04
N PHE A 303 -25.76 -64.56 21.23
CA PHE A 303 -26.24 -63.28 20.67
C PHE A 303 -26.81 -62.28 21.67
N GLU A 304 -27.15 -62.64 22.92
CA GLU A 304 -27.82 -61.70 23.84
C GLU A 304 -26.99 -60.43 24.08
N ARG A 305 -25.68 -60.61 24.30
CA ARG A 305 -24.75 -59.49 24.49
C ARG A 305 -24.52 -58.69 23.21
N THR A 306 -24.30 -59.35 22.08
CA THR A 306 -24.05 -58.68 20.80
C THR A 306 -25.28 -57.90 20.34
N ASP A 307 -26.48 -58.48 20.48
CA ASP A 307 -27.76 -57.83 20.15
C ASP A 307 -28.01 -56.58 21.00
N TYR A 308 -27.75 -56.66 22.30
CA TYR A 308 -27.86 -55.50 23.18
C TYR A 308 -26.88 -54.40 22.79
N MET A 309 -25.60 -54.73 22.58
CA MET A 309 -24.60 -53.75 22.18
C MET A 309 -24.89 -53.13 20.81
N ALA A 310 -25.42 -53.90 19.86
CA ALA A 310 -25.88 -53.40 18.56
C ALA A 310 -27.05 -52.42 18.73
N SER A 311 -27.99 -52.69 19.66
CA SER A 311 -29.08 -51.77 19.97
C SER A 311 -28.59 -50.44 20.56
N VAL A 312 -27.59 -50.48 21.43
CA VAL A 312 -26.95 -49.27 21.99
C VAL A 312 -26.23 -48.48 20.88
N CYS A 313 -25.49 -49.16 20.00
CA CYS A 313 -24.88 -48.50 18.84
C CYS A 313 -25.93 -47.86 17.92
N GLN A 314 -27.07 -48.52 17.71
CA GLN A 314 -28.16 -47.96 16.92
C GLN A 314 -28.76 -46.71 17.58
N ASP A 315 -28.96 -46.72 18.89
CA ASP A 315 -29.44 -45.56 19.66
C ASP A 315 -28.48 -44.38 19.52
N VAL A 316 -27.18 -44.62 19.71
CA VAL A 316 -26.13 -43.59 19.57
C VAL A 316 -26.03 -43.07 18.13
N TYR A 317 -26.14 -43.95 17.13
CA TYR A 317 -26.22 -43.57 15.72
C TYR A 317 -27.43 -42.66 15.45
N ASN A 318 -28.59 -43.00 16.02
CA ASN A 318 -29.81 -42.19 15.89
C ASN A 318 -29.62 -40.80 16.54
N VAL A 319 -28.94 -40.70 17.68
CA VAL A 319 -28.61 -39.41 18.30
C VAL A 319 -27.75 -38.57 17.36
N LEU A 320 -26.67 -39.14 16.81
CA LEU A 320 -25.79 -38.45 15.87
C LEU A 320 -26.54 -38.02 14.60
N GLN A 321 -27.43 -38.87 14.09
CA GLN A 321 -28.29 -38.54 12.95
C GLN A 321 -29.24 -37.39 13.26
N VAL A 322 -29.88 -37.36 14.43
CA VAL A 322 -30.79 -36.27 14.83
C VAL A 322 -30.04 -34.94 14.92
N LEU A 323 -28.82 -34.94 15.46
CA LEU A 323 -27.98 -33.75 15.49
C LEU A 323 -27.69 -33.25 14.07
N GLU A 324 -27.20 -34.12 13.19
CA GLU A 324 -26.92 -33.76 11.79
C GLU A 324 -28.15 -33.20 11.07
N GLU A 325 -29.33 -33.81 11.25
CA GLU A 325 -30.58 -33.35 10.64
C GLU A 325 -30.99 -31.95 11.14
N PHE A 326 -30.80 -31.63 12.42
CA PHE A 326 -31.03 -30.28 12.94
C PHE A 326 -30.00 -29.27 12.41
N TYR A 327 -28.73 -29.64 12.31
CA TYR A 327 -27.68 -28.78 11.76
C TYR A 327 -27.87 -28.50 10.27
N ASN A 328 -28.37 -29.47 9.52
CA ASN A 328 -28.76 -29.30 8.13
C ASN A 328 -29.88 -28.24 8.02
N ILE A 329 -30.91 -28.33 8.85
CA ILE A 329 -32.05 -27.38 8.86
C ILE A 329 -31.63 -25.97 9.30
N PHE A 330 -30.87 -25.88 10.40
CA PHE A 330 -30.44 -24.62 11.02
C PHE A 330 -29.08 -24.12 10.53
N GLY A 331 -28.70 -24.52 9.31
CA GLY A 331 -27.48 -24.09 8.65
C GLY A 331 -27.45 -22.60 8.25
N PRO A 332 -26.35 -22.15 7.61
CA PRO A 332 -26.20 -20.77 7.17
C PRO A 332 -27.27 -20.31 6.18
N GLU A 333 -27.88 -21.25 5.45
CA GLU A 333 -28.90 -20.96 4.45
C GLU A 333 -30.17 -20.40 5.08
N LEU A 334 -30.65 -21.01 6.18
CA LEU A 334 -31.79 -20.48 6.92
C LEU A 334 -31.43 -19.14 7.57
N LYS A 335 -30.23 -18.97 8.14
CA LYS A 335 -29.76 -17.69 8.69
C LYS A 335 -29.77 -16.54 7.65
N SER A 336 -29.51 -16.85 6.38
CA SER A 336 -29.49 -15.84 5.31
C SER A 336 -30.89 -15.35 4.91
N VAL A 337 -31.91 -16.21 5.10
CA VAL A 337 -33.29 -15.95 4.69
C VAL A 337 -34.12 -15.35 5.83
N THR A 338 -33.76 -15.63 7.08
CA THR A 338 -34.49 -15.11 8.25
C THR A 338 -34.03 -13.72 8.69
N GLY A 339 -34.96 -12.98 9.32
CA GLY A 339 -34.70 -11.66 9.89
C GLY A 339 -33.87 -11.69 11.19
N ASP A 340 -33.96 -12.80 11.94
CA ASP A 340 -33.51 -12.93 13.32
C ASP A 340 -32.54 -14.11 13.51
N PRO A 341 -31.23 -13.94 13.23
CA PRO A 341 -30.24 -15.01 13.33
C PRO A 341 -30.00 -15.48 14.78
N LYS A 342 -30.25 -14.63 15.78
CA LYS A 342 -30.02 -14.93 17.20
C LYS A 342 -30.85 -16.11 17.71
N ARG A 343 -32.11 -16.23 17.27
CA ARG A 343 -32.97 -17.35 17.67
C ARG A 343 -32.51 -18.68 17.08
N ILE A 344 -31.86 -18.66 15.92
CA ILE A 344 -31.26 -19.87 15.32
C ILE A 344 -30.09 -20.34 16.19
N ASP A 345 -29.26 -19.41 16.65
CA ASP A 345 -28.15 -19.73 17.56
C ASP A 345 -28.66 -20.28 18.90
N GLU A 346 -29.75 -19.71 19.45
CA GLU A 346 -30.40 -20.21 20.67
C GLU A 346 -30.92 -21.65 20.51
N VAL A 347 -31.54 -21.99 19.37
CA VAL A 347 -31.99 -23.36 19.08
C VAL A 347 -30.80 -24.31 18.90
N LEU A 348 -29.74 -23.91 18.19
CA LEU A 348 -28.53 -24.72 18.03
C LEU A 348 -27.82 -25.00 19.36
N CYS A 349 -27.71 -24.01 20.25
CA CYS A 349 -27.16 -24.21 21.60
C CYS A 349 -27.94 -25.27 22.39
N ARG A 350 -29.27 -25.33 22.22
CA ARG A 350 -30.12 -26.34 22.86
C ARG A 350 -29.96 -27.71 22.21
N VAL A 351 -29.77 -27.78 20.89
CA VAL A 351 -29.41 -29.01 20.16
C VAL A 351 -28.08 -29.56 20.66
N ASP A 352 -27.06 -28.71 20.87
CA ASP A 352 -25.79 -29.13 21.45
C ASP A 352 -25.93 -29.58 22.92
N SER A 353 -26.89 -29.03 23.65
CA SER A 353 -27.18 -29.46 25.02
C SER A 353 -27.83 -30.86 25.10
N LEU A 354 -28.34 -31.40 23.99
CA LEU A 354 -28.99 -32.73 23.95
C LEU A 354 -28.03 -33.88 24.28
N VAL A 355 -26.73 -33.71 24.00
CA VAL A 355 -25.72 -34.77 24.23
C VAL A 355 -25.16 -34.75 25.65
N LEU A 356 -25.31 -33.65 26.40
CA LEU A 356 -24.73 -33.51 27.74
C LEU A 356 -25.19 -34.61 28.73
N PRO A 357 -26.47 -35.02 28.77
CA PRO A 357 -26.89 -36.13 29.63
C PRO A 357 -26.29 -37.48 29.22
N ILE A 358 -25.90 -37.63 27.95
CA ILE A 358 -25.30 -38.84 27.39
C ILE A 358 -23.78 -38.85 27.65
N GLU A 359 -23.12 -37.70 27.51
CA GLU A 359 -21.70 -37.52 27.87
C GLU A 359 -21.46 -37.58 29.39
N GLY A 360 -22.48 -37.32 30.21
CA GLY A 360 -22.39 -37.30 31.68
C GLY A 360 -22.71 -38.63 32.38
N ILE A 361 -22.77 -39.75 31.66
CA ILE A 361 -23.20 -41.05 32.22
C ILE A 361 -22.11 -41.70 33.07
N ASN A 362 -22.39 -42.06 34.32
CA ASN A 362 -21.39 -42.70 35.23
C ASN A 362 -21.29 -44.23 35.09
N PHE A 363 -21.75 -44.81 33.99
CA PHE A 363 -21.77 -46.25 33.75
C PHE A 363 -21.51 -46.58 32.28
N ASN A 364 -20.99 -47.77 32.00
CA ASN A 364 -20.82 -48.23 30.62
C ASN A 364 -22.19 -48.62 30.00
N PRO A 365 -22.64 -47.98 28.91
CA PRO A 365 -23.93 -48.28 28.28
C PRO A 365 -23.97 -49.67 27.63
N PHE A 366 -22.82 -50.24 27.24
CA PHE A 366 -22.73 -51.59 26.69
C PHE A 366 -22.90 -52.70 27.74
N ASN A 367 -22.95 -52.35 29.03
CA ASN A 367 -23.26 -53.31 30.09
C ASN A 367 -24.76 -53.61 30.14
N ILE A 368 -25.14 -54.87 29.84
CA ILE A 368 -26.53 -55.35 29.81
C ILE A 368 -27.25 -55.08 31.15
N CYS A 369 -26.56 -55.13 32.29
CA CYS A 369 -27.16 -54.88 33.60
C CYS A 369 -27.66 -53.43 33.77
N LYS A 370 -27.22 -52.49 32.91
CA LYS A 370 -27.62 -51.07 32.93
C LYS A 370 -28.61 -50.70 31.82
N MET A 371 -29.18 -51.69 31.13
CA MET A 371 -30.17 -51.51 30.06
C MET A 371 -31.37 -50.64 30.44
N SER A 372 -31.91 -50.80 31.65
CA SER A 372 -33.05 -49.99 32.11
C SER A 372 -32.70 -48.51 32.26
N SER A 373 -31.51 -48.21 32.78
CA SER A 373 -30.99 -46.85 32.91
C SER A 373 -30.73 -46.20 31.55
N TRP A 374 -30.13 -46.94 30.59
CA TRP A 374 -29.91 -46.45 29.23
C TRP A 374 -31.22 -46.10 28.51
N LYS A 375 -32.24 -46.96 28.61
CA LYS A 375 -33.56 -46.71 28.01
C LYS A 375 -34.25 -45.45 28.54
N ILE A 376 -34.07 -45.10 29.82
CA ILE A 376 -34.64 -43.87 30.39
C ILE A 376 -33.99 -42.65 29.73
N ILE A 377 -32.66 -42.63 29.60
CA ILE A 377 -31.91 -41.54 28.97
C ILE A 377 -32.35 -41.34 27.52
N MET A 378 -32.48 -42.43 26.75
CA MET A 378 -32.92 -42.36 25.34
C MET A 378 -34.38 -41.88 25.19
N ARG A 379 -35.25 -42.20 26.16
CA ARG A 379 -36.62 -41.68 26.19
C ARG A 379 -36.65 -40.17 26.49
N ASP A 380 -35.83 -39.71 27.42
CA ASP A 380 -35.74 -38.29 27.79
C ASP A 380 -35.12 -37.47 26.64
N PHE A 381 -34.12 -38.03 25.95
CA PHE A 381 -33.59 -37.50 24.68
C PHE A 381 -34.69 -37.38 23.62
N SER A 382 -35.47 -38.43 23.39
CA SER A 382 -36.56 -38.40 22.39
C SER A 382 -37.62 -37.34 22.70
N THR A 383 -37.94 -37.15 23.99
CA THR A 383 -38.91 -36.14 24.44
C THR A 383 -38.39 -34.71 24.24
N THR A 384 -37.12 -34.46 24.55
CA THR A 384 -36.48 -33.16 24.33
C THR A 384 -36.33 -32.83 22.85
N VAL A 385 -36.02 -33.81 22.00
CA VAL A 385 -36.01 -33.67 20.53
C VAL A 385 -37.37 -33.22 20.01
N GLN A 386 -38.48 -33.87 20.41
CA GLN A 386 -39.84 -33.48 19.99
C GLN A 386 -40.19 -32.05 20.41
N ALA A 387 -39.74 -31.60 21.58
CA ALA A 387 -39.94 -30.23 22.03
C ALA A 387 -39.20 -29.22 21.13
N ILE A 388 -37.94 -29.51 20.76
CA ILE A 388 -37.15 -28.68 19.84
C ILE A 388 -37.79 -28.67 18.44
N GLU A 389 -38.34 -29.78 17.96
CA GLU A 389 -39.06 -29.84 16.69
C GLU A 389 -40.29 -28.93 16.66
N GLY A 390 -41.10 -28.93 17.72
CA GLY A 390 -42.26 -28.05 17.83
C GLY A 390 -41.87 -26.57 17.82
N GLU A 391 -40.78 -26.22 18.48
CA GLU A 391 -40.22 -24.86 18.46
C GLU A 391 -39.66 -24.48 17.09
N ALA A 392 -38.97 -25.41 16.41
CA ALA A 392 -38.48 -25.22 15.05
C ALA A 392 -39.61 -24.90 14.06
N ILE A 393 -40.73 -25.62 14.14
CA ILE A 393 -41.92 -25.39 13.33
C ILE A 393 -42.49 -23.97 13.59
N ASN A 394 -42.65 -23.59 14.85
CA ASN A 394 -43.11 -22.25 15.23
C ASN A 394 -42.16 -21.14 14.75
N PHE A 395 -40.85 -21.39 14.80
CA PHE A 395 -39.84 -20.47 14.30
C PHE A 395 -39.90 -20.30 12.78
N ILE A 396 -40.07 -21.39 12.04
CA ILE A 396 -40.26 -21.39 10.58
C ILE A 396 -41.53 -20.60 10.23
N ASP A 397 -42.63 -20.78 10.96
CA ASP A 397 -43.86 -20.00 10.77
C ASP A 397 -43.67 -18.49 10.92
N GLN A 398 -42.86 -18.06 11.89
CA GLN A 398 -42.59 -16.64 12.10
C GLN A 398 -41.61 -16.09 11.05
N SER A 399 -40.58 -16.85 10.72
CA SER A 399 -39.53 -16.45 9.78
C SER A 399 -40.04 -16.29 8.35
N PHE A 400 -40.95 -17.18 7.91
CA PHE A 400 -41.53 -17.09 6.56
C PHE A 400 -42.55 -15.95 6.40
N LYS A 401 -43.04 -15.35 7.51
CA LYS A 401 -43.84 -14.11 7.45
C LYS A 401 -43.01 -12.85 7.20
N THR A 402 -41.71 -12.89 7.51
CA THR A 402 -40.78 -11.75 7.44
C THR A 402 -39.64 -11.98 6.45
N LEU A 403 -39.92 -12.69 5.34
CA LEU A 403 -38.92 -12.98 4.31
C LEU A 403 -38.38 -11.70 3.67
N ARG A 404 -37.05 -11.60 3.56
CA ARG A 404 -36.38 -10.50 2.87
C ARG A 404 -36.41 -10.65 1.34
N SER A 405 -36.30 -11.89 0.85
CA SER A 405 -36.24 -12.17 -0.59
C SER A 405 -36.96 -13.46 -0.95
N SER A 406 -37.84 -13.38 -1.95
CA SER A 406 -38.57 -14.53 -2.49
C SER A 406 -37.64 -15.55 -3.17
N ALA A 407 -36.63 -15.09 -3.92
CA ALA A 407 -35.70 -15.94 -4.65
C ALA A 407 -34.73 -16.72 -3.73
N ALA A 408 -34.20 -16.05 -2.70
CA ALA A 408 -33.32 -16.72 -1.73
C ALA A 408 -34.10 -17.77 -0.92
N ALA A 409 -35.31 -17.43 -0.48
CA ALA A 409 -36.20 -18.37 0.22
C ALA A 409 -36.56 -19.58 -0.66
N PHE A 410 -36.75 -19.37 -1.97
CA PHE A 410 -37.03 -20.46 -2.90
C PHE A 410 -35.85 -21.40 -3.12
N LEU A 411 -34.65 -20.86 -3.33
CA LEU A 411 -33.44 -21.66 -3.47
C LEU A 411 -33.15 -22.46 -2.20
N MET A 412 -33.37 -21.85 -1.03
CA MET A 412 -33.29 -22.52 0.25
C MET A 412 -34.28 -23.70 0.32
N LEU A 413 -35.56 -23.50 -0.01
CA LEU A 413 -36.53 -24.60 -0.03
C LEU A 413 -36.17 -25.72 -1.01
N LEU A 414 -35.65 -25.39 -2.20
CA LEU A 414 -35.20 -26.40 -3.16
C LEU A 414 -34.04 -27.23 -2.62
N LYS A 415 -33.10 -26.61 -1.91
CA LYS A 415 -32.01 -27.32 -1.25
C LYS A 415 -32.56 -28.23 -0.14
N PHE A 416 -33.49 -27.75 0.67
CA PHE A 416 -34.13 -28.59 1.70
C PHE A 416 -34.97 -29.74 1.14
N LYS A 417 -35.51 -29.62 -0.08
CA LYS A 417 -36.17 -30.73 -0.78
C LYS A 417 -35.19 -31.88 -1.07
N HIS A 418 -33.90 -31.58 -1.26
CA HIS A 418 -32.87 -32.55 -1.63
C HIS A 418 -31.96 -32.96 -0.46
N ILE A 419 -32.00 -32.24 0.67
CA ILE A 419 -31.22 -32.54 1.87
C ILE A 419 -32.05 -33.40 2.84
N ARG A 420 -31.43 -34.46 3.37
CA ARG A 420 -32.04 -35.30 4.41
C ARG A 420 -32.30 -34.45 5.66
N SER A 421 -33.57 -34.25 5.97
CA SER A 421 -34.06 -33.40 7.05
C SER A 421 -35.19 -34.11 7.78
N ARG A 422 -35.47 -33.68 9.02
CA ARG A 422 -36.58 -34.23 9.82
C ARG A 422 -37.91 -34.06 9.08
N GLU A 423 -38.63 -35.16 8.89
CA GLU A 423 -39.85 -35.22 8.08
C GLU A 423 -40.93 -34.22 8.52
N ALA A 424 -41.11 -34.03 9.84
CA ALA A 424 -42.09 -33.09 10.38
C ALA A 424 -41.78 -31.64 9.96
N VAL A 425 -40.51 -31.24 10.01
CA VAL A 425 -40.06 -29.90 9.63
C VAL A 425 -40.08 -29.72 8.12
N ASN A 426 -39.66 -30.74 7.35
CA ASN A 426 -39.68 -30.69 5.89
C ASN A 426 -41.11 -30.59 5.33
N ASN A 427 -42.04 -31.40 5.84
CA ASN A 427 -43.46 -31.32 5.47
C ASN A 427 -44.05 -29.93 5.76
N HIS A 428 -43.60 -29.27 6.84
CA HIS A 428 -44.02 -27.91 7.16
C HIS A 428 -43.40 -26.86 6.23
N LEU A 429 -42.11 -26.95 5.92
CA LEU A 429 -41.41 -26.09 4.96
C LEU A 429 -42.05 -26.14 3.58
N MET A 430 -42.45 -27.34 3.13
CA MET A 430 -43.13 -27.51 1.85
C MET A 430 -44.52 -26.85 1.80
N ARG A 431 -45.15 -26.55 2.95
CA ARG A 431 -46.40 -25.76 2.99
C ARG A 431 -46.16 -24.25 2.89
N LYS A 432 -44.91 -23.79 3.00
CA LYS A 432 -44.54 -22.36 2.99
C LYS A 432 -44.32 -21.74 1.62
N PHE A 433 -44.55 -22.49 0.54
CA PHE A 433 -44.50 -21.93 -0.83
C PHE A 433 -45.45 -20.74 -1.03
N ASN A 434 -46.62 -20.76 -0.40
CA ASN A 434 -47.59 -19.66 -0.48
C ASN A 434 -47.03 -18.35 0.10
N ASP A 435 -46.25 -18.42 1.18
CA ASP A 435 -45.62 -17.26 1.81
C ASP A 435 -44.52 -16.66 0.90
N ILE A 436 -43.76 -17.52 0.21
CA ILE A 436 -42.76 -17.08 -0.78
C ILE A 436 -43.42 -16.39 -1.98
N LEU A 437 -44.51 -16.96 -2.51
CA LEU A 437 -45.25 -16.36 -3.61
C LEU A 437 -45.88 -15.02 -3.21
N ALA A 438 -46.38 -14.90 -1.98
CA ALA A 438 -46.86 -13.62 -1.44
C ALA A 438 -45.74 -12.57 -1.37
N GLN A 439 -44.53 -12.97 -0.97
CA GLN A 439 -43.37 -12.08 -0.97
C GLN A 439 -42.94 -11.68 -2.40
N PHE A 440 -42.96 -12.61 -3.36
CA PHE A 440 -42.71 -12.28 -4.76
C PHE A 440 -43.72 -11.25 -5.29
N CYS A 441 -45.01 -11.39 -4.97
CA CYS A 441 -46.02 -10.40 -5.32
C CYS A 441 -45.70 -9.01 -4.77
N LYS A 442 -45.21 -8.90 -3.52
CA LYS A 442 -44.78 -7.62 -2.92
C LYS A 442 -43.54 -7.04 -3.61
N GLU A 443 -42.60 -7.89 -4.02
CA GLU A 443 -41.41 -7.47 -4.77
C GLU A 443 -41.79 -6.94 -6.16
N VAL A 444 -42.72 -7.59 -6.85
CA VAL A 444 -43.26 -7.12 -8.13
C VAL A 444 -43.96 -5.77 -7.97
N ASP A 445 -44.79 -5.61 -6.93
CA ASP A 445 -45.46 -4.33 -6.64
C ASP A 445 -44.45 -3.22 -6.35
N SER A 446 -43.39 -3.52 -5.60
CA SER A 446 -42.31 -2.58 -5.28
C SER A 446 -41.53 -2.16 -6.54
N ILE A 447 -41.24 -3.10 -7.44
CA ILE A 447 -40.58 -2.80 -8.71
C ILE A 447 -41.50 -1.98 -9.62
N ASN A 448 -42.81 -2.26 -9.61
CA ASN A 448 -43.80 -1.45 -10.32
C ASN A 448 -43.85 0.00 -9.78
N GLN A 449 -43.81 0.19 -8.46
CA GLN A 449 -43.72 1.53 -7.86
C GLN A 449 -42.46 2.27 -8.31
N ILE A 450 -41.30 1.60 -8.33
CA ILE A 450 -40.04 2.18 -8.82
C ILE A 450 -40.17 2.56 -10.30
N PHE A 451 -40.77 1.70 -11.11
CA PHE A 451 -41.00 1.93 -12.53
C PHE A 451 -41.88 3.17 -12.75
N VAL A 452 -43.06 3.21 -12.13
CA VAL A 452 -44.00 4.33 -12.27
C VAL A 452 -43.41 5.65 -11.77
N ALA A 453 -42.67 5.64 -10.65
CA ALA A 453 -42.07 6.84 -10.08
C ALA A 453 -40.92 7.40 -10.92
N LYS A 454 -40.16 6.55 -11.61
CA LYS A 454 -38.94 6.96 -12.34
C LYS A 454 -39.04 6.90 -13.86
N LYS A 455 -40.19 6.48 -14.44
CA LYS A 455 -40.36 6.32 -15.90
C LYS A 455 -40.06 7.58 -16.72
N ASP A 456 -40.29 8.77 -16.17
CA ASP A 456 -40.11 10.05 -16.88
C ASP A 456 -38.63 10.49 -16.86
N LYS A 457 -37.90 10.15 -15.80
CA LYS A 457 -36.46 10.39 -15.64
C LYS A 457 -35.77 9.17 -15.03
N PRO A 458 -35.50 8.13 -15.82
CA PRO A 458 -34.87 6.92 -15.30
C PRO A 458 -33.44 7.22 -14.83
N PRO A 459 -32.95 6.55 -13.78
CA PRO A 459 -31.58 6.65 -13.35
C PRO A 459 -30.68 6.09 -14.45
N ARG A 460 -29.78 6.94 -14.97
CA ARG A 460 -28.88 6.64 -16.08
C ARG A 460 -27.43 6.67 -15.60
N ASN A 461 -26.59 5.82 -16.17
CA ASN A 461 -25.14 5.93 -15.96
C ASN A 461 -24.58 7.14 -16.71
N LYS A 462 -23.42 7.68 -16.28
CA LYS A 462 -22.83 8.93 -16.81
C LYS A 462 -22.58 8.94 -18.33
N ASN A 463 -22.51 7.77 -18.98
CA ASN A 463 -22.23 7.62 -20.41
C ASN A 463 -23.42 7.08 -21.23
N GLU A 464 -24.57 6.81 -20.59
CA GLU A 464 -25.74 6.27 -21.27
C GLU A 464 -26.61 7.38 -21.86
N PRO A 465 -27.00 7.27 -23.12
CA PRO A 465 -27.83 8.27 -23.76
C PRO A 465 -29.31 8.17 -23.28
N PRO A 466 -30.10 9.25 -23.37
CA PRO A 466 -31.42 9.36 -22.75
C PRO A 466 -32.44 8.24 -23.07
N VAL A 467 -32.53 7.79 -24.31
CA VAL A 467 -33.49 6.80 -24.81
C VAL A 467 -32.97 5.39 -24.59
N ALA A 468 -31.77 5.04 -25.07
CA ALA A 468 -31.23 3.71 -24.87
C ALA A 468 -30.99 3.40 -23.39
N GLY A 469 -30.55 4.38 -22.58
CA GLY A 469 -30.43 4.24 -21.13
C GLY A 469 -31.78 4.00 -20.43
N ALA A 470 -32.85 4.64 -20.90
CA ALA A 470 -34.20 4.38 -20.41
C ALA A 470 -34.68 2.95 -20.72
N ILE A 471 -34.38 2.45 -21.92
CA ILE A 471 -34.69 1.07 -22.35
C ILE A 471 -33.87 0.07 -21.53
N ILE A 472 -32.56 0.29 -21.35
CA ILE A 472 -31.68 -0.58 -20.55
C ILE A 472 -32.18 -0.65 -19.10
N TRP A 473 -32.54 0.50 -18.51
CA TRP A 473 -33.11 0.54 -17.17
C TRP A 473 -34.41 -0.26 -17.08
N ALA A 474 -35.33 -0.08 -18.03
CA ALA A 474 -36.59 -0.82 -18.06
C ALA A 474 -36.36 -2.34 -18.21
N ARG A 475 -35.45 -2.75 -19.11
CA ARG A 475 -35.02 -4.14 -19.27
C ARG A 475 -34.39 -4.71 -18.01
N SER A 476 -33.62 -3.92 -17.26
CA SER A 476 -33.00 -4.38 -16.00
C SER A 476 -34.04 -4.73 -14.94
N LEU A 477 -35.11 -3.93 -14.84
CA LEU A 477 -36.24 -4.21 -13.94
C LEU A 477 -36.99 -5.46 -14.39
N PHE A 478 -37.21 -5.62 -15.70
CA PHE A 478 -37.83 -6.81 -16.26
C PHE A 478 -36.98 -8.07 -16.02
N HIS A 479 -35.67 -8.01 -16.27
CA HIS A 479 -34.75 -9.12 -16.02
C HIS A 479 -34.72 -9.53 -14.55
N ARG A 480 -34.77 -8.56 -13.63
CA ARG A 480 -34.83 -8.84 -12.19
C ARG A 480 -36.07 -9.67 -11.85
N ILE A 481 -37.25 -9.28 -12.33
CA ILE A 481 -38.48 -10.03 -12.07
C ILE A 481 -38.47 -11.39 -12.81
N LYS A 482 -37.98 -11.42 -14.05
CA LYS A 482 -37.88 -12.64 -14.86
C LYS A 482 -36.98 -13.69 -14.20
N ASN A 483 -35.83 -13.29 -13.67
CA ASN A 483 -34.90 -14.20 -12.99
C ASN A 483 -35.49 -14.78 -11.71
N THR A 484 -36.36 -14.02 -11.02
CA THR A 484 -37.06 -14.54 -9.84
C THR A 484 -38.20 -15.50 -10.19
N ILE A 485 -38.95 -15.28 -11.30
CA ILE A 485 -40.10 -16.15 -11.67
C ILE A 485 -39.72 -17.43 -12.41
N LEU A 486 -38.62 -17.44 -13.18
CA LEU A 486 -38.22 -18.61 -13.98
C LEU A 486 -37.97 -19.87 -13.14
N PRO A 487 -37.28 -19.82 -11.99
CA PRO A 487 -37.14 -20.98 -11.10
C PRO A 487 -38.49 -21.47 -10.54
N PHE A 488 -39.41 -20.55 -10.21
CA PHE A 488 -40.74 -20.91 -9.69
C PHE A 488 -41.57 -21.72 -10.68
N LEU A 489 -41.43 -21.46 -11.98
CA LEU A 489 -42.17 -22.17 -13.04
C LEU A 489 -41.67 -23.59 -13.32
N LYS A 490 -40.49 -23.97 -12.82
CA LYS A 490 -39.90 -25.31 -13.05
C LYS A 490 -40.39 -26.38 -12.07
N VAL A 491 -41.11 -25.99 -11.01
CA VAL A 491 -41.59 -26.93 -9.97
C VAL A 491 -43.09 -27.19 -10.18
N PRO A 492 -43.49 -28.42 -10.56
CA PRO A 492 -44.88 -28.77 -10.86
C PRO A 492 -45.83 -28.51 -9.69
N ASP A 493 -45.42 -28.87 -8.47
CA ASP A 493 -46.18 -28.73 -7.21
C ASP A 493 -46.62 -27.27 -6.92
N MET A 494 -45.99 -26.28 -7.58
CA MET A 494 -46.27 -24.85 -7.38
C MET A 494 -47.19 -24.24 -8.45
N LEU A 495 -47.58 -25.00 -9.48
CA LEU A 495 -48.37 -24.47 -10.59
C LEU A 495 -49.88 -24.50 -10.31
N GLU A 496 -50.34 -25.27 -9.33
CA GLU A 496 -51.77 -25.60 -9.10
C GLU A 496 -52.44 -24.79 -7.97
N GLY A 497 -51.77 -23.81 -7.37
CA GLY A 497 -52.33 -22.97 -6.30
C GLY A 497 -52.88 -21.62 -6.78
N GLU A 498 -53.94 -21.11 -6.14
CA GLU A 498 -54.54 -19.78 -6.43
C GLU A 498 -53.50 -18.64 -6.35
N GLN A 499 -52.57 -18.71 -5.39
CA GLN A 499 -51.51 -17.72 -5.20
C GLN A 499 -50.48 -17.71 -6.35
N SER A 500 -50.31 -18.85 -7.04
CA SER A 500 -49.46 -18.97 -8.23
C SER A 500 -50.07 -18.21 -9.41
N GLN A 501 -51.40 -18.26 -9.56
CA GLN A 501 -52.09 -17.54 -10.61
C GLN A 501 -52.01 -16.02 -10.39
N VAL A 502 -52.19 -15.54 -9.15
CA VAL A 502 -52.03 -14.12 -8.80
C VAL A 502 -50.62 -13.62 -9.12
N ALA A 503 -49.58 -14.40 -8.81
CA ALA A 503 -48.20 -14.07 -9.12
C ALA A 503 -47.93 -13.99 -10.62
N LYS A 504 -48.45 -14.95 -11.42
CA LYS A 504 -48.35 -14.96 -12.88
C LYS A 504 -49.06 -13.76 -13.51
N ASP A 505 -50.25 -13.41 -13.02
CA ASP A 505 -51.02 -12.28 -13.54
C ASP A 505 -50.31 -10.94 -13.26
N LYS A 506 -49.77 -10.75 -12.05
CA LYS A 506 -48.99 -9.55 -11.71
C LYS A 506 -47.71 -9.43 -12.56
N TYR A 507 -46.99 -10.55 -12.74
CA TYR A 507 -45.83 -10.60 -13.62
C TYR A 507 -46.17 -10.22 -15.06
N THR A 508 -47.25 -10.80 -15.61
CA THR A 508 -47.68 -10.55 -16.99
C THR A 508 -48.09 -9.10 -17.19
N LYS A 509 -48.85 -8.52 -16.26
CA LYS A 509 -49.22 -7.10 -16.29
C LYS A 509 -47.99 -6.19 -16.31
N MET A 510 -46.99 -6.46 -15.46
CA MET A 510 -45.75 -5.67 -15.42
C MET A 510 -44.91 -5.85 -16.69
N ALA A 511 -44.80 -7.07 -17.21
CA ALA A 511 -44.06 -7.38 -18.43
C ALA A 511 -44.61 -6.61 -19.65
N VAL A 512 -45.94 -6.55 -19.78
CA VAL A 512 -46.60 -5.79 -20.85
C VAL A 512 -46.33 -4.29 -20.69
N GLN A 513 -46.45 -3.74 -19.48
CA GLN A 513 -46.19 -2.31 -19.24
C GLN A 513 -44.75 -1.88 -19.56
N ILE A 514 -43.75 -2.69 -19.21
CA ILE A 514 -42.34 -2.42 -19.56
C ILE A 514 -42.15 -2.46 -21.08
N ARG A 515 -42.68 -3.50 -21.75
CA ARG A 515 -42.55 -3.65 -23.20
C ARG A 515 -43.18 -2.49 -23.96
N ASP A 516 -44.39 -2.07 -23.57
CA ASP A 516 -45.09 -0.97 -24.23
C ASP A 516 -44.34 0.37 -24.04
N TYR A 517 -43.67 0.55 -22.89
CA TYR A 517 -42.76 1.69 -22.66
C TYR A 517 -41.52 1.64 -23.57
N GLU A 518 -40.88 0.48 -23.72
CA GLU A 518 -39.72 0.31 -24.60
C GLU A 518 -40.07 0.63 -26.06
N VAL A 519 -41.20 0.11 -26.57
CA VAL A 519 -41.67 0.36 -27.93
C VAL A 519 -41.92 1.85 -28.16
N LYS A 520 -42.68 2.50 -27.28
CA LYS A 520 -42.99 3.93 -27.40
C LYS A 520 -41.74 4.80 -27.40
N LYS A 521 -40.80 4.55 -26.50
CA LYS A 521 -39.54 5.33 -26.41
C LYS A 521 -38.70 5.22 -27.68
N TYR A 522 -38.69 4.05 -28.29
CA TYR A 522 -37.97 3.79 -29.53
C TYR A 522 -38.64 4.48 -30.73
N GLU A 523 -39.97 4.40 -30.86
CA GLU A 523 -40.73 5.06 -31.93
C GLU A 523 -40.60 6.60 -31.86
N ASP A 524 -40.71 7.18 -30.67
CA ASP A 524 -40.52 8.62 -30.44
C ASP A 524 -39.11 9.07 -30.88
N TRP A 525 -38.08 8.26 -30.62
CA TRP A 525 -36.70 8.56 -31.00
C TRP A 525 -36.48 8.51 -32.52
N ILE A 526 -37.06 7.53 -33.21
CA ILE A 526 -36.97 7.45 -34.69
C ILE A 526 -37.56 8.72 -35.30
N ALA A 527 -38.79 9.08 -34.92
CA ALA A 527 -39.50 10.23 -35.48
C ALA A 527 -38.71 11.53 -35.28
N GLU A 528 -38.14 11.75 -34.09
CA GLU A 528 -37.37 12.96 -33.79
C GLU A 528 -36.01 12.97 -34.50
N THR A 529 -35.34 11.83 -34.60
CA THR A 529 -34.03 11.70 -35.26
C THR A 529 -34.14 11.95 -36.76
N GLU A 530 -35.15 11.39 -37.43
CA GLU A 530 -35.38 11.59 -38.86
C GLU A 530 -35.73 13.05 -39.20
N ARG A 531 -36.44 13.73 -38.30
CA ARG A 531 -36.80 15.15 -38.46
C ARG A 531 -35.60 16.09 -38.24
N ASN A 532 -34.84 15.88 -37.17
CA ASN A 532 -33.83 16.84 -36.72
C ASN A 532 -32.46 16.64 -37.35
N LEU A 533 -32.00 15.39 -37.52
CA LEU A 533 -30.64 15.11 -37.96
C LEU A 533 -30.30 15.76 -39.32
N PRO A 534 -31.17 15.75 -40.34
CA PRO A 534 -30.89 16.44 -41.61
C PRO A 534 -30.77 17.96 -41.48
N LEU A 535 -31.52 18.57 -40.55
CA LEU A 535 -31.49 20.01 -40.29
C LEU A 535 -30.20 20.41 -39.57
N LEU A 536 -29.77 19.61 -38.59
CA LEU A 536 -28.52 19.82 -37.85
C LEU A 536 -27.29 19.73 -38.76
N MET A 537 -27.27 18.76 -39.67
CA MET A 537 -26.16 18.58 -40.62
C MET A 537 -26.01 19.71 -41.65
N LYS A 538 -27.08 20.47 -41.91
CA LYS A 538 -27.08 21.63 -42.82
C LYS A 538 -26.59 22.93 -42.17
N LYS A 539 -26.40 22.97 -40.85
CA LYS A 539 -25.88 24.15 -40.15
C LYS A 539 -24.43 24.46 -40.58
N PRO A 540 -24.04 25.75 -40.62
CA PRO A 540 -22.66 26.14 -40.95
C PRO A 540 -21.69 25.68 -39.87
N LEU A 541 -20.41 25.51 -40.19
CA LEU A 541 -19.38 25.03 -39.25
C LEU A 541 -19.05 26.05 -38.15
N LEU A 542 -19.05 27.34 -38.49
CA LEU A 542 -18.74 28.44 -37.58
C LEU A 542 -19.90 29.45 -37.53
N VAL A 543 -20.08 30.08 -36.37
CA VAL A 543 -21.00 31.21 -36.18
C VAL A 543 -20.19 32.43 -35.78
N MET A 544 -20.47 33.56 -36.43
CA MET A 544 -19.85 34.85 -36.14
C MET A 544 -20.70 35.60 -35.12
N ILE A 545 -20.09 35.95 -33.99
CA ILE A 545 -20.68 36.82 -32.97
C ILE A 545 -20.06 38.20 -33.13
N THR A 546 -20.91 39.20 -33.36
CA THR A 546 -20.50 40.59 -33.48
C THR A 546 -20.91 41.32 -32.21
N ASN A 547 -19.96 41.75 -31.39
CA ASN A 547 -20.24 42.60 -30.23
C ASN A 547 -20.29 44.06 -30.68
N GLU A 548 -21.45 44.71 -30.55
CA GLU A 548 -21.72 46.07 -31.03
C GLU A 548 -20.89 47.17 -30.32
N SER A 549 -20.18 46.84 -29.24
CA SER A 549 -19.48 47.82 -28.39
C SER A 549 -18.01 48.09 -28.73
N SER A 550 -17.40 47.44 -29.73
CA SER A 550 -16.00 47.72 -30.11
C SER A 550 -15.78 47.66 -31.63
N LEU A 551 -15.73 48.85 -32.24
CA LEU A 551 -15.27 49.01 -33.63
C LEU A 551 -13.86 48.38 -33.74
N GLN A 552 -13.77 47.32 -34.55
CA GLN A 552 -12.58 46.55 -34.94
C GLN A 552 -12.13 45.36 -34.06
N ARG A 553 -12.43 45.27 -32.76
CA ARG A 553 -12.10 44.08 -31.93
C ARG A 553 -13.21 43.01 -31.86
N GLY A 554 -14.46 43.37 -32.10
CA GLY A 554 -15.62 42.57 -31.68
C GLY A 554 -16.05 41.38 -32.54
N VAL A 555 -15.17 40.74 -33.34
CA VAL A 555 -15.55 39.56 -34.14
C VAL A 555 -15.04 38.27 -33.48
N GLN A 556 -15.93 37.57 -32.79
CA GLN A 556 -15.67 36.24 -32.24
C GLN A 556 -16.31 35.15 -33.11
N TYR A 557 -15.67 33.98 -33.17
CA TYR A 557 -16.18 32.81 -33.88
C TYR A 557 -16.45 31.72 -32.87
N ILE A 558 -17.55 30.98 -33.03
CA ILE A 558 -17.83 29.78 -32.23
C ILE A 558 -18.06 28.61 -33.19
N VAL A 559 -17.54 27.44 -32.82
CA VAL A 559 -17.80 26.19 -33.54
C VAL A 559 -19.26 25.79 -33.33
N ASN A 560 -20.02 25.68 -34.41
CA ASN A 560 -21.44 25.40 -34.40
C ASN A 560 -21.68 23.88 -34.52
N PHE A 561 -21.18 23.14 -33.52
CA PHE A 561 -21.41 21.72 -33.38
C PHE A 561 -22.50 21.48 -32.35
N ALA A 562 -23.67 21.06 -32.81
CA ALA A 562 -24.86 20.88 -31.99
C ALA A 562 -24.70 19.61 -31.12
N PRO A 563 -24.81 19.69 -29.78
CA PRO A 563 -24.63 18.54 -28.89
C PRO A 563 -25.61 17.40 -29.18
N GLU A 564 -26.76 17.72 -29.76
CA GLU A 564 -27.80 16.78 -30.19
C GLU A 564 -27.26 15.77 -31.22
N ILE A 565 -26.25 16.13 -32.03
CA ILE A 565 -25.61 15.19 -32.98
C ILE A 565 -24.87 14.09 -32.21
N MET A 566 -24.18 14.43 -31.12
CA MET A 566 -23.47 13.46 -30.29
C MET A 566 -24.42 12.57 -29.50
N GLU A 567 -25.54 13.13 -29.03
CA GLU A 567 -26.61 12.35 -28.42
C GLU A 567 -27.16 11.34 -29.43
N ILE A 568 -27.55 11.76 -30.64
CA ILE A 568 -28.04 10.87 -31.70
C ILE A 568 -27.01 9.78 -32.07
N ILE A 569 -25.73 10.12 -32.18
CA ILE A 569 -24.67 9.13 -32.44
C ILE A 569 -24.57 8.11 -31.31
N SER A 570 -24.62 8.57 -30.05
CA SER A 570 -24.55 7.68 -28.89
C SER A 570 -25.78 6.77 -28.84
N GLU A 571 -26.97 7.32 -29.04
CA GLU A 571 -28.24 6.57 -29.13
C GLU A 571 -28.18 5.50 -30.21
N THR A 572 -27.75 5.87 -31.42
CA THR A 572 -27.68 4.97 -32.57
C THR A 572 -26.79 3.76 -32.26
N ASN A 573 -25.61 3.98 -31.67
CA ASN A 573 -24.69 2.89 -31.33
C ASN A 573 -25.27 1.96 -30.26
N HIS A 574 -25.91 2.51 -29.22
CA HIS A 574 -26.50 1.70 -28.15
C HIS A 574 -27.75 0.94 -28.64
N LEU A 575 -28.61 1.56 -29.44
CA LEU A 575 -29.80 0.92 -30.01
C LEU A 575 -29.44 -0.22 -30.97
N VAL A 576 -28.40 -0.05 -31.80
CA VAL A 576 -27.86 -1.13 -32.64
C VAL A 576 -27.33 -2.28 -31.77
N SER A 577 -26.59 -1.98 -30.69
CA SER A 577 -26.13 -2.99 -29.75
C SER A 577 -27.26 -3.73 -29.03
N LEU A 578 -28.42 -3.09 -28.87
CA LEU A 578 -29.63 -3.67 -28.28
C LEU A 578 -30.49 -4.45 -29.30
N GLY A 579 -30.09 -4.49 -30.58
CA GLY A 579 -30.73 -5.24 -31.67
C GLY A 579 -31.83 -4.48 -32.42
N TYR A 580 -31.94 -3.15 -32.27
CA TYR A 580 -32.95 -2.34 -32.95
C TYR A 580 -32.49 -1.84 -34.33
N SER A 581 -33.45 -1.58 -35.23
CA SER A 581 -33.22 -1.09 -36.59
C SER A 581 -33.18 0.44 -36.66
N VAL A 582 -32.00 1.03 -36.77
CA VAL A 582 -31.84 2.49 -36.79
C VAL A 582 -31.98 3.12 -38.20
N PRO A 583 -32.40 4.39 -38.33
CA PRO A 583 -32.43 5.10 -39.61
C PRO A 583 -31.05 5.17 -40.29
N TYR A 584 -31.02 5.00 -41.62
CA TYR A 584 -29.78 4.93 -42.41
C TYR A 584 -28.89 6.18 -42.26
N LEU A 585 -29.50 7.38 -42.20
CA LEU A 585 -28.75 8.63 -42.00
C LEU A 585 -28.10 8.69 -40.62
N ALA A 586 -28.78 8.24 -39.56
CA ALA A 586 -28.23 8.20 -38.21
C ALA A 586 -27.09 7.18 -38.12
N GLN A 587 -27.25 6.02 -38.77
CA GLN A 587 -26.21 5.00 -38.86
C GLN A 587 -24.94 5.51 -39.56
N ASN A 588 -25.09 6.19 -40.70
CA ASN A 588 -23.95 6.77 -41.43
C ASN A 588 -23.21 7.84 -40.61
N VAL A 589 -23.95 8.70 -39.91
CA VAL A 589 -23.36 9.72 -39.02
C VAL A 589 -22.65 9.07 -37.83
N ALA A 590 -23.23 8.00 -37.25
CA ALA A 590 -22.61 7.25 -36.16
C ALA A 590 -21.32 6.54 -36.57
N LEU A 591 -21.27 5.94 -37.77
CA LEU A 591 -20.05 5.34 -38.33
C LEU A 591 -18.92 6.37 -38.51
N GLN A 592 -19.28 7.63 -38.78
CA GLN A 592 -18.34 8.73 -38.95
C GLN A 592 -18.06 9.53 -37.67
N LYS A 593 -18.48 9.04 -36.48
CA LYS A 593 -18.28 9.71 -35.18
C LYS A 593 -16.88 10.27 -34.98
N HIS A 594 -15.85 9.45 -35.20
CA HIS A 594 -14.46 9.86 -34.99
C HIS A 594 -14.05 11.01 -35.92
N LYS A 595 -14.58 11.03 -37.14
CA LYS A 595 -14.32 12.09 -38.14
C LYS A 595 -14.94 13.42 -37.70
N PHE A 596 -16.19 13.41 -37.25
CA PHE A 596 -16.86 14.61 -36.73
C PHE A 596 -16.23 15.16 -35.45
N LEU A 597 -15.84 14.29 -34.51
CA LEU A 597 -15.14 14.70 -33.30
C LEU A 597 -13.79 15.34 -33.61
N LYS A 598 -13.03 14.76 -34.55
CA LYS A 598 -11.77 15.34 -35.02
C LYS A 598 -12.01 16.72 -35.66
N TYR A 599 -13.03 16.86 -36.51
CA TYR A 599 -13.37 18.14 -37.11
C TYR A 599 -13.75 19.21 -36.07
N ALA A 600 -14.59 18.86 -35.09
CA ALA A 600 -14.97 19.77 -34.02
C ALA A 600 -13.75 20.20 -33.18
N ALA A 601 -12.89 19.24 -32.79
CA ALA A 601 -11.69 19.52 -32.01
C ALA A 601 -10.70 20.41 -32.78
N ASP A 602 -10.45 20.11 -34.05
CA ASP A 602 -9.53 20.88 -34.89
C ASP A 602 -10.09 22.29 -35.20
N LEU A 603 -11.41 22.43 -35.38
CA LEU A 603 -12.09 23.73 -35.51
C LEU A 603 -12.01 24.54 -34.20
N HIS A 604 -12.20 23.90 -33.03
CA HIS A 604 -12.03 24.56 -31.74
C HIS A 604 -10.60 25.04 -31.56
N LYS A 605 -9.61 24.23 -31.93
CA LYS A 605 -8.19 24.62 -31.92
C LYS A 605 -7.95 25.84 -32.81
N LEU A 606 -8.47 25.83 -34.04
CA LEU A 606 -8.36 26.95 -34.97
C LEU A 606 -8.95 28.25 -34.39
N VAL A 607 -10.18 28.19 -33.86
CA VAL A 607 -10.87 29.33 -33.26
C VAL A 607 -10.11 29.85 -32.04
N ASN A 608 -9.65 28.97 -31.16
CA ASN A 608 -8.90 29.34 -29.96
C ASN A 608 -7.55 29.98 -30.31
N CYS A 609 -6.82 29.46 -31.31
CA CYS A 609 -5.60 30.08 -31.80
C CYS A 609 -5.87 31.50 -32.34
N TYR A 610 -6.95 31.68 -33.11
CA TYR A 610 -7.34 33.02 -33.60
C TYR A 610 -7.64 33.97 -32.44
N HIS A 611 -8.46 33.56 -31.47
CA HIS A 611 -8.81 34.39 -30.31
C HIS A 611 -7.59 34.74 -29.46
N SER A 612 -6.73 33.77 -29.15
CA SER A 612 -5.52 34.01 -28.37
C SER A 612 -4.61 35.06 -29.01
N VAL A 613 -4.45 35.01 -30.34
CA VAL A 613 -3.65 36.01 -31.05
C VAL A 613 -4.35 37.36 -31.04
N MET A 614 -5.66 37.42 -31.29
CA MET A 614 -6.42 38.68 -31.31
C MET A 614 -6.47 39.37 -29.94
N ASP A 615 -6.61 38.61 -28.85
CA ASP A 615 -6.66 39.11 -27.48
C ASP A 615 -5.30 39.67 -27.03
N SER A 616 -4.19 39.19 -27.60
CA SER A 616 -2.84 39.69 -27.32
C SER A 616 -2.54 41.06 -27.93
N LEU A 617 -3.39 41.57 -28.83
CA LEU A 617 -3.15 42.81 -29.57
C LEU A 617 -3.70 44.04 -28.82
N SER A 618 -2.85 45.07 -28.70
CA SER A 618 -3.27 46.41 -28.29
C SER A 618 -3.89 47.18 -29.46
N GLU A 619 -4.53 48.31 -29.18
CA GLU A 619 -5.24 49.11 -30.19
C GLU A 619 -4.31 49.65 -31.29
N ALA A 620 -3.08 50.05 -30.91
CA ALA A 620 -2.09 50.46 -31.90
C ALA A 620 -1.63 49.30 -32.79
N LYS A 621 -1.57 48.08 -32.23
CA LYS A 621 -1.15 46.87 -32.95
C LYS A 621 -2.26 46.35 -33.87
N SER A 622 -3.53 46.47 -33.49
CA SER A 622 -4.67 46.10 -34.34
C SER A 622 -4.78 46.98 -35.58
N ILE A 623 -4.54 48.29 -35.44
CA ILE A 623 -4.51 49.23 -36.57
C ILE A 623 -3.36 48.89 -37.52
N MET A 624 -2.16 48.67 -36.96
CA MET A 624 -0.95 48.32 -37.71
C MET A 624 -1.08 47.00 -38.49
N LEU A 625 -1.69 45.98 -37.88
CA LEU A 625 -1.87 44.65 -38.48
C LEU A 625 -3.20 44.49 -39.24
N SER A 626 -3.94 45.58 -39.47
CA SER A 626 -5.29 45.55 -40.05
C SER A 626 -5.41 44.82 -41.38
N HIS A 627 -4.37 44.84 -42.23
CA HIS A 627 -4.33 44.07 -43.48
C HIS A 627 -4.28 42.56 -43.22
N GLN A 628 -3.36 42.10 -42.37
CA GLN A 628 -3.22 40.68 -42.01
C GLN A 628 -4.47 40.15 -41.29
N ILE A 629 -5.08 40.97 -40.42
CA ILE A 629 -6.34 40.65 -39.74
C ILE A 629 -7.48 40.45 -40.74
N LYS A 630 -7.56 41.25 -41.81
CA LYS A 630 -8.58 41.09 -42.86
C LYS A 630 -8.43 39.78 -43.63
N GLU A 631 -7.20 39.39 -43.98
CA GLU A 631 -6.93 38.12 -44.67
C GLU A 631 -7.32 36.91 -43.81
N VAL A 632 -6.93 36.90 -42.53
CA VAL A 632 -7.32 35.83 -41.59
C VAL A 632 -8.85 35.77 -41.43
N ARG A 633 -9.52 36.92 -41.33
CA ARG A 633 -10.99 36.99 -41.23
C ARG A 633 -11.71 36.49 -42.47
N LYS A 634 -11.16 36.75 -43.66
CA LYS A 634 -11.72 36.26 -44.93
C LYS A 634 -11.71 34.74 -44.99
N ASP A 635 -10.61 34.12 -44.57
CA ASP A 635 -10.50 32.67 -44.45
C ASP A 635 -11.46 32.12 -43.39
N MET A 636 -11.54 32.73 -42.20
CA MET A 636 -12.49 32.31 -41.15
C MET A 636 -13.96 32.43 -41.59
N TYR A 637 -14.31 33.50 -42.31
CA TYR A 637 -15.68 33.73 -42.81
C TYR A 637 -16.15 32.66 -43.82
N PHE A 638 -15.22 32.00 -44.53
CA PHE A 638 -15.55 30.90 -45.45
C PHE A 638 -16.28 29.75 -44.71
N GLY A 639 -15.88 29.46 -43.47
CA GLY A 639 -16.51 28.44 -42.61
C GLY A 639 -17.90 28.82 -42.09
N CYS A 640 -18.24 30.11 -42.08
CA CYS A 640 -19.55 30.60 -41.64
C CYS A 640 -20.63 30.54 -42.72
N LYS A 641 -20.26 30.62 -44.02
CA LYS A 641 -21.22 30.82 -45.12
C LYS A 641 -21.25 29.69 -46.16
N ARG A 642 -20.12 29.03 -46.43
CA ARG A 642 -19.98 28.08 -47.55
C ARG A 642 -19.85 26.62 -47.15
N LEU A 643 -19.53 26.34 -45.89
CA LEU A 643 -19.30 24.98 -45.39
C LEU A 643 -20.34 24.59 -44.34
N ASN A 644 -20.89 23.38 -44.50
CA ASN A 644 -21.73 22.70 -43.51
C ASN A 644 -21.11 21.34 -43.17
N TRP A 645 -21.70 20.62 -42.21
CA TRP A 645 -21.18 19.33 -41.72
C TRP A 645 -21.25 18.19 -42.76
N ASN A 646 -21.95 18.37 -43.88
CA ASN A 646 -21.98 17.42 -45.00
C ASN A 646 -20.87 17.66 -46.04
N CYS A 647 -20.09 18.73 -45.93
CA CYS A 647 -19.05 19.05 -46.91
C CYS A 647 -17.85 18.11 -46.81
N LEU A 648 -17.28 17.72 -47.95
CA LEU A 648 -16.08 16.87 -48.01
C LEU A 648 -14.78 17.65 -47.71
N GLY A 649 -14.74 18.96 -47.99
CA GLY A 649 -13.55 19.81 -47.86
C GLY A 649 -13.26 20.43 -46.48
N ILE A 650 -13.81 19.86 -45.40
CA ILE A 650 -13.63 20.40 -44.03
C ILE A 650 -12.17 20.30 -43.58
N THR A 651 -11.48 19.21 -43.89
CA THR A 651 -10.05 19.00 -43.55
C THR A 651 -9.15 20.05 -44.19
N ASP A 652 -9.39 20.34 -45.46
CA ASP A 652 -8.57 21.29 -46.22
C ASP A 652 -8.82 22.71 -45.73
N TYR A 653 -10.06 23.03 -45.37
CA TYR A 653 -10.43 24.28 -44.74
C TYR A 653 -9.71 24.48 -43.40
N ILE A 654 -9.78 23.50 -42.50
CA ILE A 654 -9.12 23.54 -41.19
C ILE A 654 -7.62 23.70 -41.37
N SER A 655 -7.00 22.91 -42.26
CA SER A 655 -5.55 22.95 -42.49
C SER A 655 -5.10 24.32 -43.02
N ARG A 656 -5.83 24.89 -43.99
CA ARG A 656 -5.57 26.24 -44.49
C ARG A 656 -5.78 27.29 -43.40
N GLY A 657 -6.88 27.22 -42.65
CA GLY A 657 -7.17 28.15 -41.56
C GLY A 657 -6.08 28.15 -40.49
N ILE A 658 -5.65 26.96 -40.04
CA ILE A 658 -4.57 26.82 -39.04
C ILE A 658 -3.27 27.39 -39.60
N GLN A 659 -2.94 27.13 -40.87
CA GLN A 659 -1.75 27.67 -41.51
C GLN A 659 -1.78 29.20 -41.58
N THR A 660 -2.91 29.80 -41.97
CA THR A 660 -3.09 31.25 -42.04
C THR A 660 -2.98 31.90 -40.65
N VAL A 661 -3.65 31.34 -39.63
CA VAL A 661 -3.57 31.83 -38.24
C VAL A 661 -2.17 31.67 -37.67
N SER A 662 -1.48 30.55 -37.93
CA SER A 662 -0.10 30.32 -37.44
C SER A 662 0.90 31.28 -38.07
N LYS A 663 0.75 31.62 -39.36
CA LYS A 663 1.55 32.65 -40.02
C LYS A 663 1.35 34.01 -39.34
N PHE A 664 0.10 34.37 -39.05
CA PHE A 664 -0.23 35.60 -38.34
C PHE A 664 0.34 35.63 -36.92
N GLU A 665 0.20 34.55 -36.17
CA GLU A 665 0.77 34.37 -34.84
C GLU A 665 2.30 34.55 -34.85
N SER A 666 3.00 33.94 -35.82
CA SER A 666 4.45 34.10 -35.98
C SER A 666 4.85 35.55 -36.18
N VAL A 667 4.11 36.32 -36.99
CA VAL A 667 4.37 37.76 -37.17
C VAL A 667 4.21 38.51 -35.85
N VAL A 668 3.12 38.27 -35.11
CA VAL A 668 2.88 38.90 -33.80
C VAL A 668 3.99 38.58 -32.80
N ASN A 669 4.42 37.31 -32.73
CA ASN A 669 5.49 36.86 -31.84
C ASN A 669 6.85 37.50 -32.18
N GLN A 670 7.16 37.69 -33.47
CA GLN A 670 8.37 38.38 -33.89
C GLN A 670 8.34 39.87 -33.53
N ILE A 671 7.18 40.52 -33.64
CA ILE A 671 7.00 41.90 -33.19
C ILE A 671 7.26 41.99 -31.68
N GLN A 672 6.60 41.16 -30.87
CA GLN A 672 6.80 41.14 -29.41
C GLN A 672 8.25 40.84 -29.00
N LYS A 673 8.99 40.03 -29.79
CA LYS A 673 10.42 39.81 -29.56
C LYS A 673 11.24 41.09 -29.79
N ASN A 674 11.03 41.77 -30.92
CA ASN A 674 11.72 43.02 -31.20
C ASN A 674 11.39 44.11 -30.16
N GLU A 675 10.14 44.17 -29.67
CA GLU A 675 9.75 45.09 -28.59
C GLU A 675 10.54 44.84 -27.30
N ARG A 676 10.69 43.58 -26.90
CA ARG A 676 11.51 43.20 -25.73
C ARG A 676 12.98 43.58 -25.91
N ASP A 677 13.50 43.43 -27.13
CA ASP A 677 14.87 43.81 -27.46
C ASP A 677 15.10 45.33 -27.39
N ILE A 678 14.10 46.13 -27.79
CA ILE A 678 14.12 47.60 -27.63
C ILE A 678 14.05 47.96 -26.14
N ASP A 679 13.14 47.34 -25.40
CA ASP A 679 12.99 47.59 -23.95
C ASP A 679 14.25 47.26 -23.16
N SER A 680 14.93 46.15 -23.48
CA SER A 680 16.20 45.80 -22.85
C SER A 680 17.29 46.86 -23.06
N ARG A 681 17.36 47.43 -24.28
CA ARG A 681 18.29 48.53 -24.59
C ARG A 681 17.95 49.79 -23.78
N LEU A 682 16.67 50.18 -23.76
CA LEU A 682 16.21 51.32 -22.97
C LEU A 682 16.49 51.15 -21.48
N GLN A 683 16.22 49.96 -20.91
CA GLN A 683 16.56 49.68 -19.51
C GLN A 683 18.06 49.78 -19.24
N SER A 684 18.90 49.26 -20.14
CA SER A 684 20.35 49.45 -20.03
C SER A 684 20.76 50.92 -20.06
N MET A 685 20.04 51.78 -20.79
CA MET A 685 20.28 53.23 -20.77
C MET A 685 19.87 53.85 -19.44
N VAL A 686 18.69 53.51 -18.91
CA VAL A 686 18.22 53.99 -17.58
C VAL A 686 19.22 53.62 -16.47
N MET A 687 19.87 52.46 -16.57
CA MET A 687 20.80 51.97 -15.55
C MET A 687 22.21 52.56 -15.64
N ALA A 688 22.52 53.37 -16.66
CA ALA A 688 23.86 53.90 -16.88
C ALA A 688 24.25 54.94 -15.82
N ASN A 689 25.52 54.90 -15.39
CA ASN A 689 26.09 55.87 -14.45
C ASN A 689 26.93 56.91 -15.20
N LEU A 690 26.37 58.09 -15.44
CA LEU A 690 26.99 59.25 -16.06
C LEU A 690 27.82 60.09 -15.08
N LEU A 691 27.63 59.89 -13.77
CA LEU A 691 28.36 60.57 -12.69
C LEU A 691 29.22 59.57 -11.92
N LYS A 692 30.03 58.81 -12.66
CA LYS A 692 30.87 57.77 -12.09
C LYS A 692 32.12 58.37 -11.46
N PHE A 693 32.25 58.22 -10.16
CA PHE A 693 33.46 58.54 -9.41
C PHE A 693 34.22 57.26 -9.05
N PRO A 694 35.57 57.25 -9.14
CA PRO A 694 36.37 56.11 -8.71
C PRO A 694 36.30 55.93 -7.18
N VAL A 695 36.21 54.69 -6.72
CA VAL A 695 36.36 54.37 -5.29
C VAL A 695 37.80 54.71 -4.89
N PRO A 696 38.04 55.42 -3.78
CA PRO A 696 39.38 55.69 -3.31
C PRO A 696 40.14 54.37 -3.11
N ASP A 697 41.29 54.19 -3.77
CA ASP A 697 42.18 53.07 -3.49
C ASP A 697 42.64 53.13 -2.03
N LYS A 698 43.09 52.01 -1.46
CA LYS A 698 43.53 51.91 -0.04
C LYS A 698 44.71 52.85 0.32
N SER A 699 45.27 53.59 -0.63
CA SER A 699 46.16 54.72 -0.38
C SER A 699 45.36 55.90 0.15
N ASN A 700 45.77 56.50 1.26
CA ASN A 700 45.15 57.66 1.90
C ASN A 700 45.05 58.94 1.03
N ASP A 701 45.37 58.88 -0.26
CA ASP A 701 45.47 59.98 -1.21
C ASP A 701 44.13 60.19 -1.94
N LEU A 702 43.45 61.29 -1.65
CA LEU A 702 42.19 61.68 -2.30
C LEU A 702 42.48 62.76 -3.36
N PRO A 703 41.86 62.70 -4.55
CA PRO A 703 42.09 63.70 -5.58
C PRO A 703 41.58 65.07 -5.14
N GLY A 704 42.18 66.14 -5.66
CA GLY A 704 41.62 67.49 -5.54
C GLY A 704 40.27 67.60 -6.27
N VAL A 705 39.42 68.54 -5.85
CA VAL A 705 38.07 68.73 -6.44
C VAL A 705 38.06 68.89 -7.97
N LYS A 706 39.06 69.56 -8.55
CA LYS A 706 39.19 69.73 -10.01
C LYS A 706 39.42 68.40 -10.71
N GLU A 707 40.40 67.64 -10.22
CA GLU A 707 40.73 66.34 -10.77
C GLU A 707 39.57 65.34 -10.60
N PHE A 708 38.85 65.42 -9.49
CA PHE A 708 37.63 64.65 -9.26
C PHE A 708 36.57 64.92 -10.34
N CYS A 709 36.26 66.18 -10.64
CA CYS A 709 35.30 66.54 -11.69
C CYS A 709 35.79 66.14 -13.10
N GLU A 710 37.08 66.30 -13.41
CA GLU A 710 37.66 65.86 -14.70
C GLU A 710 37.61 64.33 -14.88
N ARG A 711 37.78 63.56 -13.80
CA ARG A 711 37.62 62.10 -13.83
C ARG A 711 36.17 61.71 -14.15
N ILE A 712 35.19 62.40 -13.56
CA ILE A 712 33.76 62.20 -13.86
C ILE A 712 33.49 62.50 -15.34
N GLU A 713 33.98 63.62 -15.86
CA GLU A 713 33.73 64.01 -17.26
C GLU A 713 34.31 62.99 -18.25
N ARG A 714 35.53 62.50 -18.03
CA ARG A 714 36.15 61.47 -18.89
C ARG A 714 35.32 60.17 -18.94
N GLU A 715 34.80 59.71 -17.81
CA GLU A 715 33.95 58.51 -17.76
C GLU A 715 32.55 58.75 -18.34
N ARG A 716 32.02 59.97 -18.20
CA ARG A 716 30.75 60.39 -18.80
C ARG A 716 30.82 60.30 -20.32
N VAL A 717 31.83 60.91 -20.94
CA VAL A 717 32.02 60.89 -22.41
C VAL A 717 32.08 59.45 -22.94
N LYS A 718 32.83 58.55 -22.28
CA LYS A 718 32.89 57.13 -22.65
C LYS A 718 31.52 56.46 -22.56
N SER A 719 30.79 56.70 -21.47
CA SER A 719 29.47 56.12 -21.23
C SER A 719 28.47 56.60 -22.27
N VAL A 720 28.42 57.90 -22.54
CA VAL A 720 27.51 58.53 -23.52
C VAL A 720 27.75 57.97 -24.93
N ASN A 721 29.01 57.77 -25.33
CA ASN A 721 29.33 57.17 -26.63
C ASN A 721 28.77 55.74 -26.79
N VAL A 722 28.79 54.94 -25.72
CA VAL A 722 28.18 53.59 -25.74
C VAL A 722 26.65 53.68 -25.79
N LEU A 723 26.05 54.63 -25.05
CA LEU A 723 24.61 54.81 -25.02
C LEU A 723 24.05 55.34 -26.35
N SER A 724 24.76 56.26 -27.01
CA SER A 724 24.38 56.80 -28.31
C SER A 724 24.33 55.70 -29.38
N LYS A 725 25.28 54.76 -29.38
CA LYS A 725 25.24 53.57 -30.25
C LYS A 725 24.02 52.68 -29.97
N LYS A 726 23.73 52.42 -28.69
CA LYS A 726 22.54 51.63 -28.29
C LYS A 726 21.23 52.29 -28.71
N TYR A 727 21.17 53.61 -28.69
CA TYR A 727 20.02 54.38 -29.15
C TYR A 727 19.87 54.28 -30.68
N ALA A 728 20.95 54.42 -31.44
CA ALA A 728 20.95 54.31 -32.89
C ALA A 728 20.45 52.92 -33.37
N ASP A 729 20.66 51.86 -32.60
CA ASP A 729 20.16 50.50 -32.90
C ASP A 729 18.63 50.35 -32.78
N ILE A 730 17.93 51.27 -32.09
CA ILE A 730 16.48 51.18 -31.88
C ILE A 730 15.72 51.40 -33.20
N GLY A 731 16.11 52.38 -34.00
CA GLY A 731 15.49 52.67 -35.31
C GLY A 731 15.47 51.45 -36.26
N PRO A 732 16.61 50.75 -36.46
CA PRO A 732 16.69 49.50 -37.21
C PRO A 732 15.75 48.38 -36.72
N LEU A 733 15.54 48.25 -35.40
CA LEU A 733 14.60 47.25 -34.87
C LEU A 733 13.15 47.60 -35.18
N ILE A 734 12.82 48.88 -35.14
CA ILE A 734 11.49 49.38 -35.50
C ILE A 734 11.23 49.26 -37.01
N THR A 735 12.22 49.56 -37.86
CA THR A 735 12.10 49.36 -39.32
C THR A 735 12.05 47.88 -39.71
N LYS A 736 12.68 46.99 -38.93
CA LYS A 736 12.49 45.53 -39.09
C LYS A 736 11.04 45.11 -38.81
N ILE A 737 10.37 45.75 -37.85
CA ILE A 737 8.93 45.53 -37.59
C ILE A 737 8.11 46.03 -38.79
N GLU A 738 8.43 47.19 -39.35
CA GLU A 738 7.77 47.70 -40.56
C GLU A 738 7.88 46.71 -41.74
N HIS A 739 9.07 46.14 -41.95
CA HIS A 739 9.31 45.16 -43.02
C HIS A 739 8.50 43.88 -42.80
N LEU A 740 8.32 43.43 -41.56
CA LEU A 740 7.48 42.25 -41.26
C LEU A 740 5.99 42.46 -41.58
N ILE A 741 5.52 43.71 -41.65
CA ILE A 741 4.09 44.01 -41.75
C ILE A 741 3.71 44.48 -43.16
N ILE A 742 4.55 45.31 -43.77
CA ILE A 742 4.28 46.02 -45.04
C ILE A 742 5.41 45.76 -46.05
N GLU A 743 6.42 44.96 -45.70
CA GLU A 743 7.61 44.69 -46.53
C GLU A 743 8.46 45.93 -46.85
N THR A 744 8.17 47.08 -46.24
CA THR A 744 8.94 48.32 -46.35
C THR A 744 9.85 48.53 -45.14
N SER A 745 11.03 49.15 -45.34
CA SER A 745 11.97 49.48 -44.25
C SER A 745 12.30 50.97 -44.22
N THR A 746 11.26 51.81 -44.38
CA THR A 746 11.44 53.25 -44.64
C THR A 746 11.45 54.10 -43.38
N GLY A 747 10.94 53.58 -42.26
CA GLY A 747 10.82 54.29 -40.98
C GLY A 747 9.69 55.32 -40.92
N LYS A 748 8.81 55.36 -41.93
CA LYS A 748 7.80 56.42 -42.12
C LYS A 748 6.42 55.90 -42.57
N ALA A 749 6.12 54.64 -42.28
CA ALA A 749 4.85 54.03 -42.66
C ALA A 749 3.66 54.67 -41.91
N LYS A 750 2.64 55.11 -42.65
CA LYS A 750 1.49 55.84 -42.07
C LYS A 750 0.71 55.04 -41.02
N CYS A 751 0.55 53.73 -41.20
CA CYS A 751 -0.15 52.87 -40.22
C CYS A 751 0.68 52.55 -38.97
N MET A 752 1.97 52.93 -38.95
CA MET A 752 2.87 52.78 -37.79
C MET A 752 3.14 54.11 -37.07
N ALA A 753 2.53 55.23 -37.49
CA ALA A 753 2.77 56.55 -36.92
C ALA A 753 2.58 56.58 -35.38
N ASP A 754 1.49 56.00 -34.88
CA ASP A 754 1.22 55.89 -33.44
C ASP A 754 2.22 54.99 -32.71
N TYR A 755 2.70 53.96 -33.40
CA TYR A 755 3.70 53.03 -32.89
C TYR A 755 5.08 53.70 -32.74
N TYR A 756 5.48 54.51 -33.73
CA TYR A 756 6.72 55.28 -33.65
C TYR A 756 6.66 56.33 -32.54
N MET A 757 5.54 57.05 -32.42
CA MET A 757 5.34 58.02 -31.34
C MET A 757 5.37 57.37 -29.95
N TYR A 758 4.86 56.14 -29.81
CA TYR A 758 4.95 55.40 -28.55
C TYR A 758 6.41 55.14 -28.14
N TRP A 759 7.24 54.64 -29.06
CA TRP A 759 8.64 54.35 -28.76
C TRP A 759 9.47 55.63 -28.55
N GLU A 760 9.19 56.70 -29.27
CA GLU A 760 9.84 58.00 -29.07
C GLU A 760 9.57 58.55 -27.66
N ARG A 761 8.31 58.49 -27.19
CA ARG A 761 7.96 58.87 -25.81
C ARG A 761 8.69 57.99 -24.79
N LYS A 762 8.76 56.69 -25.04
CA LYS A 762 9.45 55.74 -24.14
C LYS A 762 10.96 55.99 -24.08
N VAL A 763 11.59 56.43 -25.16
CA VAL A 763 12.99 56.90 -25.19
C VAL A 763 13.14 58.12 -24.28
N LEU A 764 12.30 59.14 -24.44
CA LEU A 764 12.33 60.34 -23.60
C LEU A 764 12.18 59.99 -22.11
N ASP A 765 11.19 59.17 -21.75
CA ASP A 765 10.97 58.72 -20.37
C ASP A 765 12.20 57.98 -19.80
N SER A 766 12.88 57.19 -20.63
CA SER A 766 14.09 56.46 -20.24
C SER A 766 15.26 57.39 -19.99
N LEU A 767 15.44 58.42 -20.81
CA LEU A 767 16.47 59.45 -20.62
C LEU A 767 16.21 60.30 -19.38
N ILE A 768 14.95 60.68 -19.12
CA ILE A 768 14.56 61.40 -17.88
C ILE A 768 14.92 60.57 -16.65
N LYS A 769 14.55 59.28 -16.63
CA LYS A 769 14.88 58.37 -15.52
C LYS A 769 16.38 58.19 -15.33
N MET A 770 17.14 58.09 -16.43
CA MET A 770 18.60 58.00 -16.39
C MET A 770 19.22 59.24 -15.71
N VAL A 771 18.88 60.44 -16.19
CA VAL A 771 19.44 61.70 -15.66
C VAL A 771 19.03 61.90 -14.20
N LEU A 772 17.75 61.69 -13.87
CA LEU A 772 17.24 61.81 -12.51
C LEU A 772 17.99 60.90 -11.53
N ARG A 773 18.13 59.61 -11.89
CA ARG A 773 18.87 58.64 -11.08
C ARG A 773 20.33 59.07 -10.86
N ASN A 774 21.00 59.58 -11.90
CA ASN A 774 22.39 60.01 -11.81
C ASN A 774 22.55 61.20 -10.86
N ILE A 775 21.71 62.23 -10.98
CA ILE A 775 21.75 63.41 -10.09
C ILE A 775 21.45 63.00 -8.65
N GLN A 776 20.45 62.14 -8.43
CA GLN A 776 20.11 61.65 -7.09
C GLN A 776 21.24 60.80 -6.48
N ALA A 777 21.83 59.89 -7.25
CA ALA A 777 22.96 59.08 -6.79
C ALA A 777 24.18 59.94 -6.45
N PHE A 778 24.46 60.97 -7.27
CA PHE A 778 25.54 61.91 -7.00
C PHE A 778 25.28 62.75 -5.74
N ASN A 779 24.06 63.23 -5.54
CA ASN A 779 23.66 63.93 -4.31
C ASN A 779 23.87 63.05 -3.06
N MET A 780 23.45 61.78 -3.14
CA MET A 780 23.64 60.83 -2.04
C MET A 780 25.13 60.56 -1.77
N ALA A 781 25.95 60.51 -2.81
CA ALA A 781 27.40 60.36 -2.65
C ALA A 781 28.03 61.60 -1.97
N LEU A 782 27.60 62.80 -2.36
CA LEU A 782 28.07 64.06 -1.76
C LEU A 782 27.73 64.16 -0.26
N MET A 783 26.56 63.66 0.13
CA MET A 783 26.09 63.64 1.52
C MET A 783 26.46 62.36 2.28
N GLY A 784 27.22 61.45 1.65
CA GLY A 784 27.64 60.19 2.25
C GLY A 784 28.66 60.35 3.38
N SER A 785 29.01 59.24 4.04
CA SER A 785 30.01 59.21 5.11
C SER A 785 31.45 59.06 4.61
N THR A 786 31.64 58.80 3.31
CA THR A 786 32.94 58.56 2.70
C THR A 786 33.44 59.82 1.97
N PRO A 787 34.66 60.30 2.27
CA PRO A 787 35.23 61.43 1.54
C PRO A 787 35.60 61.01 0.10
N LEU A 788 35.23 61.84 -0.88
CA LEU A 788 35.42 61.62 -2.32
C LEU A 788 36.58 62.44 -2.88
N PHE A 789 36.83 63.63 -2.33
CA PHE A 789 37.91 64.52 -2.76
C PHE A 789 38.45 65.33 -1.58
N GLN A 790 39.66 65.88 -1.75
CA GLN A 790 40.37 66.68 -0.76
C GLN A 790 40.40 68.16 -1.15
N ILE A 791 40.36 69.02 -0.12
CA ILE A 791 40.52 70.48 -0.22
C ILE A 791 41.48 70.93 0.88
N ASP A 792 42.40 71.84 0.56
CA ASP A 792 43.37 72.35 1.52
C ASP A 792 42.87 73.63 2.21
N ALA A 793 43.14 73.77 3.50
CA ALA A 793 43.01 75.02 4.23
C ALA A 793 44.39 75.68 4.36
N ILE A 794 44.49 76.93 3.94
CA ILE A 794 45.74 77.71 4.00
C ILE A 794 45.53 79.04 4.73
N LEU A 795 46.59 79.55 5.36
CA LEU A 795 46.61 80.89 5.95
C LEU A 795 47.11 81.90 4.91
N SER A 796 46.19 82.65 4.32
CA SER A 796 46.51 83.84 3.53
C SER A 796 46.27 85.07 4.41
N ALA A 797 47.24 85.40 5.27
CA ALA A 797 47.10 86.43 6.30
C ALA A 797 46.43 87.72 5.75
N PRO A 798 45.37 88.24 6.40
CA PRO A 798 44.88 87.89 7.73
C PRO A 798 43.77 86.80 7.77
N LYS A 799 43.43 86.14 6.65
CA LYS A 799 42.30 85.21 6.55
C LYS A 799 42.73 83.76 6.31
N ILE A 800 41.99 82.82 6.89
CA ILE A 800 42.09 81.40 6.55
C ILE A 800 41.14 81.17 5.37
N VAL A 801 41.63 80.58 4.29
CA VAL A 801 40.86 80.34 3.06
C VAL A 801 40.99 78.88 2.61
N LEU A 802 39.94 78.37 1.97
CA LEU A 802 39.98 77.09 1.27
C LEU A 802 40.69 77.27 -0.08
N GLN A 803 41.47 76.28 -0.47
CA GLN A 803 42.09 76.17 -1.78
C GLN A 803 41.66 74.86 -2.44
N PRO A 804 40.84 74.89 -3.51
CA PRO A 804 40.21 76.06 -4.15
C PRO A 804 39.15 76.78 -3.29
N GLN A 805 38.74 78.00 -3.69
CA GLN A 805 37.76 78.79 -2.93
C GLN A 805 36.36 78.14 -2.94
N SER A 806 35.54 78.39 -1.90
CA SER A 806 34.18 77.84 -1.76
C SER A 806 33.30 78.04 -3.00
N ASN A 807 33.37 79.22 -3.63
CA ASN A 807 32.62 79.51 -4.86
C ASN A 807 33.06 78.62 -6.03
N GLU A 808 34.36 78.39 -6.18
CA GLU A 808 34.92 77.57 -7.25
C GLU A 808 34.51 76.09 -7.07
N ILE A 809 34.53 75.60 -5.83
CA ILE A 809 34.05 74.25 -5.48
C ILE A 809 32.56 74.09 -5.82
N TYR A 810 31.73 75.07 -5.44
CA TYR A 810 30.31 75.08 -5.78
C TYR A 810 30.08 74.99 -7.29
N TRP A 811 30.78 75.83 -8.06
CA TRP A 811 30.66 75.85 -9.52
C TRP A 811 31.10 74.54 -10.16
N LEU A 812 32.21 73.94 -9.73
CA LEU A 812 32.70 72.66 -10.25
C LEU A 812 31.71 71.51 -10.03
N ILE A 813 31.05 71.46 -8.88
CA ILE A 813 30.05 70.44 -8.56
C ILE A 813 28.76 70.64 -9.37
N MET A 814 28.30 71.89 -9.49
CA MET A 814 27.11 72.21 -10.29
C MET A 814 27.36 72.01 -11.79
N GLN A 815 28.57 72.23 -12.27
CA GLN A 815 28.98 71.96 -13.65
C GLN A 815 28.84 70.46 -13.97
N CYS A 816 29.21 69.55 -13.05
CA CYS A 816 28.97 68.11 -13.24
C CYS A 816 27.49 67.76 -13.45
N ILE A 817 26.57 68.44 -12.76
CA ILE A 817 25.13 68.22 -12.94
C ILE A 817 24.67 68.75 -14.30
N ARG A 818 25.11 69.96 -14.64
CA ARG A 818 24.79 70.60 -15.92
C ARG A 818 25.22 69.72 -17.10
N ASP A 819 26.46 69.25 -17.06
CA ASP A 819 27.03 68.40 -18.11
C ASP A 819 26.36 67.02 -18.18
N CYS A 820 25.86 66.50 -17.04
CA CYS A 820 25.04 65.28 -17.03
C CYS A 820 23.74 65.46 -17.83
N VAL A 821 23.06 66.60 -17.69
CA VAL A 821 21.86 66.92 -18.48
C VAL A 821 22.24 67.20 -19.94
N GLU A 822 23.31 67.96 -20.16
CA GLU A 822 23.79 68.33 -21.49
C GLU A 822 24.25 67.12 -22.33
N SER A 823 24.72 66.06 -21.67
CA SER A 823 25.04 64.79 -22.33
C SER A 823 23.87 64.19 -23.13
N THR A 824 22.64 64.59 -22.82
CA THR A 824 21.46 64.13 -23.55
C THR A 824 21.29 64.77 -24.93
N LYS A 825 22.11 65.79 -25.28
CA LYS A 825 22.18 66.36 -26.65
C LYS A 825 22.58 65.33 -27.70
N HIS A 826 23.30 64.28 -27.31
CA HIS A 826 23.72 63.19 -28.19
C HIS A 826 22.57 62.25 -28.61
N PHE A 827 21.37 62.41 -28.04
CA PHE A 827 20.17 61.66 -28.43
C PHE A 827 19.24 62.57 -29.25
N VAL A 828 19.34 62.45 -30.57
CA VAL A 828 18.56 63.23 -31.55
C VAL A 828 17.12 62.75 -31.54
N ARG A 829 16.14 63.65 -31.70
CA ARG A 829 14.72 63.28 -31.79
C ARG A 829 14.37 62.65 -33.12
N TRP A 830 13.29 61.90 -33.17
CA TRP A 830 12.76 61.42 -34.44
C TRP A 830 11.86 62.48 -35.10
N MET A 831 11.75 62.44 -36.43
CA MET A 831 10.75 63.26 -37.11
C MET A 831 9.35 62.76 -36.72
N ARG A 832 8.41 63.68 -36.52
CA ARG A 832 7.07 63.37 -36.02
C ARG A 832 6.40 62.24 -36.80
N GLY A 833 6.01 61.17 -36.10
CA GLY A 833 5.34 60.02 -36.70
C GLY A 833 6.26 59.15 -37.56
N THR A 834 7.57 59.15 -37.28
CA THR A 834 8.60 58.31 -37.92
C THR A 834 9.59 57.80 -36.87
N CYS A 835 10.46 56.86 -37.23
CA CYS A 835 11.63 56.47 -36.41
C CYS A 835 12.96 56.95 -37.01
N ILE A 836 12.93 58.03 -37.79
CA ILE A 836 14.11 58.60 -38.47
C ILE A 836 14.59 59.82 -37.67
N GLU A 837 15.86 59.85 -37.32
CA GLU A 837 16.48 60.98 -36.61
C GLU A 837 16.36 62.28 -37.41
N CYS A 838 16.05 63.37 -36.72
CA CYS A 838 15.89 64.68 -37.31
C CYS A 838 17.27 65.23 -37.76
N PRO A 839 17.48 65.50 -39.06
CA PRO A 839 18.73 66.10 -39.51
C PRO A 839 18.90 67.53 -38.97
N PRO A 840 20.12 68.07 -38.86
CA PRO A 840 20.34 69.44 -38.43
C PRO A 840 19.60 70.45 -39.32
N GLN A 841 18.90 71.42 -38.72
CA GLN A 841 18.08 72.41 -39.46
C GLN A 841 18.45 73.85 -39.07
N ARG A 842 18.28 74.81 -39.98
CA ARG A 842 18.40 76.24 -39.66
C ARG A 842 17.05 76.74 -39.13
N VAL A 843 17.05 77.38 -37.96
CA VAL A 843 15.85 77.94 -37.33
C VAL A 843 16.05 79.45 -37.16
N GLY A 844 15.14 80.27 -37.72
CA GLY A 844 15.03 81.68 -37.37
C GLY A 844 16.22 82.60 -37.67
N GLY A 845 16.82 82.54 -38.87
CA GLY A 845 17.80 83.55 -39.32
C GLY A 845 19.20 83.45 -38.71
N GLU A 846 19.45 82.45 -37.86
CA GLU A 846 20.78 82.13 -37.33
C GLU A 846 21.61 81.34 -38.36
N GLU A 847 22.92 81.60 -38.47
CA GLU A 847 23.82 80.86 -39.37
C GLU A 847 24.10 79.42 -38.88
N GLU A 848 23.85 79.13 -37.60
CA GLU A 848 24.13 77.85 -36.98
C GLU A 848 23.02 76.80 -37.20
N LEU A 849 23.43 75.55 -37.43
CA LEU A 849 22.51 74.41 -37.58
C LEU A 849 22.08 73.90 -36.21
N VAL A 850 20.76 73.90 -35.95
CA VAL A 850 20.16 73.40 -34.72
C VAL A 850 19.89 71.90 -34.84
N ILE A 851 20.39 71.13 -33.86
CA ILE A 851 20.10 69.70 -33.69
C ILE A 851 18.97 69.56 -32.66
N PHE A 852 17.81 69.05 -33.09
CA PHE A 852 16.70 68.77 -32.20
C PHE A 852 16.97 67.49 -31.39
N SER A 853 17.42 67.64 -30.15
CA SER A 853 17.67 66.53 -29.22
C SER A 853 16.63 66.47 -28.11
N PHE A 854 16.62 65.40 -27.31
CA PHE A 854 15.76 65.32 -26.12
C PHE A 854 16.18 66.27 -24.99
N CYS A 855 17.32 66.95 -25.12
CA CYS A 855 17.92 67.78 -24.08
C CYS A 855 17.03 68.95 -23.61
N SER A 856 16.27 69.60 -24.50
CA SER A 856 15.38 70.72 -24.13
C SER A 856 14.33 70.30 -23.12
N ASP A 857 13.70 69.14 -23.36
CA ASP A 857 12.57 68.66 -22.56
C ASP A 857 13.06 68.10 -21.23
N ILE A 858 14.26 67.51 -21.22
CA ILE A 858 14.92 67.03 -20.00
C ILE A 858 15.32 68.23 -19.12
N TRP A 859 15.81 69.32 -19.70
CA TRP A 859 16.12 70.56 -18.98
C TRP A 859 14.89 71.19 -18.31
N GLN A 860 13.75 71.13 -18.99
CA GLN A 860 12.50 71.69 -18.46
C GLN A 860 11.78 70.75 -17.48
N HIS A 861 12.26 69.52 -17.29
CA HIS A 861 11.59 68.53 -16.49
C HIS A 861 11.61 68.87 -14.97
N PRO A 862 10.44 69.00 -14.30
CA PRO A 862 10.38 69.48 -12.91
C PRO A 862 11.23 68.69 -11.92
N GLN A 863 11.19 67.35 -11.98
CA GLN A 863 11.91 66.50 -11.03
C GLN A 863 13.44 66.59 -11.16
N ILE A 864 13.94 66.91 -12.35
CA ILE A 864 15.39 67.07 -12.61
C ILE A 864 15.84 68.40 -11.98
N ASN A 865 15.06 69.45 -12.17
CA ASN A 865 15.32 70.76 -11.57
C ASN A 865 15.25 70.71 -10.03
N GLU A 866 14.26 70.03 -9.44
CA GLU A 866 14.18 69.80 -7.99
C GLU A 866 15.40 69.04 -7.45
N SER A 867 15.85 68.00 -8.18
CA SER A 867 17.03 67.21 -7.78
C SER A 867 18.33 68.03 -7.87
N ALA A 868 18.50 68.84 -8.92
CA ALA A 868 19.64 69.74 -9.07
C ALA A 868 19.66 70.83 -7.99
N MET A 869 18.49 71.39 -7.64
CA MET A 869 18.35 72.34 -6.54
C MET A 869 18.72 71.73 -5.19
N THR A 870 18.36 70.47 -4.96
CA THR A 870 18.73 69.75 -3.75
C THR A 870 20.25 69.60 -3.63
N VAL A 871 20.94 69.27 -4.72
CA VAL A 871 22.42 69.21 -4.70
C VAL A 871 23.01 70.58 -4.40
N SER A 872 22.53 71.63 -5.07
CA SER A 872 22.96 73.03 -4.87
C SER A 872 22.88 73.45 -3.39
N GLN A 873 21.75 73.18 -2.73
CA GLN A 873 21.57 73.47 -1.31
C GLN A 873 22.50 72.65 -0.42
N ASN A 874 22.71 71.37 -0.74
CA ASN A 874 23.56 70.48 0.04
C ASN A 874 25.04 70.88 -0.04
N ILE A 875 25.57 71.18 -1.22
CA ILE A 875 26.98 71.61 -1.35
C ILE A 875 27.22 72.95 -0.63
N GLN A 876 26.27 73.88 -0.66
CA GLN A 876 26.36 75.14 0.09
C GLN A 876 26.39 74.89 1.61
N ARG A 877 25.56 73.97 2.12
CA ARG A 877 25.58 73.57 3.54
C ARG A 877 26.91 72.95 3.95
N LEU A 878 27.47 72.08 3.10
CA LEU A 878 28.78 71.46 3.35
C LEU A 878 29.87 72.53 3.47
N LEU A 879 29.98 73.41 2.47
CA LEU A 879 30.96 74.50 2.45
C LEU A 879 30.81 75.42 3.67
N PHE A 880 29.58 75.78 4.04
CA PHE A 880 29.32 76.59 5.24
C PHE A 880 29.77 75.88 6.54
N SER A 881 29.58 74.57 6.65
CA SER A 881 30.05 73.80 7.82
C SER A 881 31.58 73.78 7.90
N MET A 882 32.27 73.70 6.77
CA MET A 882 33.73 73.81 6.70
C MET A 882 34.23 75.18 7.14
N ASP A 883 33.62 76.26 6.63
CA ASP A 883 33.93 77.63 7.04
C ASP A 883 33.68 77.84 8.54
N ARG A 884 32.60 77.26 9.09
CA ARG A 884 32.31 77.27 10.53
C ARG A 884 33.38 76.56 11.33
N TYR A 885 33.88 75.42 10.85
CA TYR A 885 34.97 74.70 11.52
C TYR A 885 36.28 75.49 11.48
N LEU A 886 36.61 76.12 10.36
CA LEU A 886 37.80 76.98 10.24
C LEU A 886 37.76 78.20 11.17
N ASN A 887 36.59 78.62 11.67
CA ASN A 887 36.52 79.67 12.70
C ASN A 887 37.19 79.27 14.02
N HIS A 888 37.29 77.98 14.36
CA HIS A 888 38.02 77.51 15.55
C HIS A 888 39.49 77.95 15.52
N TRP A 889 40.12 77.88 14.35
CA TRP A 889 41.51 78.26 14.15
C TRP A 889 41.75 79.76 14.34
N LYS A 890 40.70 80.60 14.35
CA LYS A 890 40.82 82.04 14.64
C LYS A 890 41.26 82.32 16.08
N ARG A 891 41.28 81.35 17.00
CA ARG A 891 41.87 81.53 18.34
C ARG A 891 43.36 81.88 18.31
N TYR A 892 44.07 81.44 17.25
CA TYR A 892 45.49 81.74 17.04
C TYR A 892 45.74 83.05 16.28
N ARG A 893 44.68 83.81 15.96
CA ARG A 893 44.74 85.07 15.21
C ARG A 893 45.80 86.07 15.67
N PRO A 894 46.10 86.23 16.99
CA PRO A 894 47.15 87.14 17.44
C PRO A 894 48.53 86.91 16.79
N LEU A 895 48.83 85.69 16.30
CA LEU A 895 50.11 85.35 15.68
C LEU A 895 50.32 86.01 14.31
N TRP A 896 49.26 86.24 13.53
CA TRP A 896 49.35 86.75 12.15
C TRP A 896 48.62 88.08 11.93
N GLU A 897 47.77 88.53 12.86
CA GLU A 897 47.11 89.82 12.77
C GLU A 897 47.97 90.97 13.30
N ARG A 898 48.90 90.68 14.23
CA ARG A 898 49.79 91.68 14.82
C ARG A 898 51.19 91.59 14.22
N ASN A 899 51.82 92.75 14.02
CA ASN A 899 53.22 92.77 13.57
C ASN A 899 54.16 92.32 14.70
N LYS A 900 54.79 91.16 14.49
CA LYS A 900 55.77 90.54 15.39
C LYS A 900 56.79 91.52 15.95
N THR A 901 57.44 92.28 15.05
CA THR A 901 58.55 93.17 15.41
C THR A 901 58.10 94.25 16.39
N ILE A 902 57.02 94.95 16.05
CA ILE A 902 56.46 96.04 16.85
C ILE A 902 56.02 95.55 18.24
N VAL A 903 55.37 94.39 18.32
CA VAL A 903 54.89 93.86 19.61
C VAL A 903 56.04 93.41 20.51
N ASN A 904 57.04 92.73 19.95
CA ASN A 904 58.18 92.23 20.70
C ASN A 904 59.11 93.37 21.16
N GLU A 905 59.37 94.37 20.31
CA GLU A 905 60.18 95.54 20.67
C GLU A 905 59.51 96.41 21.74
N LYS A 906 58.19 96.66 21.63
CA LYS A 906 57.44 97.38 22.67
C LYS A 906 57.45 96.67 24.02
N PHE A 907 57.53 95.34 24.01
CA PHE A 907 57.66 94.56 25.24
C PHE A 907 59.07 94.68 25.82
N ALA A 908 60.10 94.52 25.00
CA ALA A 908 61.49 94.65 25.43
C ALA A 908 61.82 96.05 25.99
N ALA A 909 61.28 97.11 25.38
CA ALA A 909 61.48 98.49 25.81
C ALA A 909 60.97 98.80 27.23
N ARG A 910 60.14 97.92 27.84
CA ARG A 910 59.65 98.07 29.22
C ARG A 910 60.62 97.51 30.26
N ASN A 911 61.79 97.02 29.86
CA ASN A 911 62.75 96.28 30.70
C ASN A 911 62.07 95.22 31.60
N PRO A 912 61.31 94.27 31.02
CA PRO A 912 60.62 93.27 31.80
C PRO A 912 61.60 92.28 32.44
N SER A 913 61.23 91.69 33.58
CA SER A 913 62.05 90.69 34.26
C SER A 913 62.19 89.41 33.44
N CYS A 914 63.22 88.60 33.71
CA CYS A 914 63.40 87.30 33.06
C CYS A 914 62.18 86.39 33.21
N VAL A 915 61.45 86.47 34.34
CA VAL A 915 60.21 85.73 34.58
C VAL A 915 59.12 86.13 33.59
N MET A 916 58.97 87.43 33.30
CA MET A 916 57.98 87.89 32.32
C MET A 916 58.34 87.51 30.87
N TYR A 917 59.62 87.39 30.55
CA TYR A 917 60.07 86.83 29.28
C TYR A 917 59.77 85.34 29.19
N ASP A 918 60.07 84.58 30.25
CA ASP A 918 59.77 83.15 30.34
C ASP A 918 58.26 82.89 30.20
N ASP A 919 57.41 83.64 30.89
CA ASP A 919 55.95 83.55 30.76
C ASP A 919 55.47 83.70 29.30
N LYS A 920 56.03 84.65 28.55
CA LYS A 920 55.70 84.86 27.13
C LYS A 920 56.27 83.79 26.21
N LEU A 921 57.49 83.31 26.45
CA LEU A 921 58.09 82.22 25.69
C LEU A 921 57.32 80.92 25.92
N GLN A 922 56.97 80.62 27.17
CA GLN A 922 56.13 79.49 27.52
C GLN A 922 54.74 79.59 26.90
N PHE A 923 54.14 80.78 26.83
CA PHE A 923 52.86 80.98 26.16
C PHE A 923 52.93 80.67 24.65
N LEU A 924 53.94 81.17 23.95
CA LEU A 924 54.12 80.87 22.51
C LEU A 924 54.49 79.39 22.26
N SER A 925 55.32 78.81 23.14
CA SER A 925 55.67 77.38 23.09
C SER A 925 54.44 76.49 23.35
N ARG A 926 53.53 76.91 24.25
CA ARG A 926 52.24 76.24 24.48
C ARG A 926 51.38 76.27 23.22
N ILE A 927 51.29 77.41 22.52
CA ILE A 927 50.56 77.49 21.25
C ILE A 927 51.12 76.50 20.21
N ASN A 928 52.45 76.39 20.09
CA ASN A 928 53.07 75.40 19.20
C ASN A 928 52.69 73.95 19.56
N GLN A 929 52.70 73.62 20.86
CA GLN A 929 52.29 72.30 21.35
C GLN A 929 50.80 72.04 21.11
N GLU A 930 49.93 73.02 21.32
CA GLU A 930 48.50 72.92 21.04
C GLU A 930 48.21 72.68 19.55
N VAL A 931 48.92 73.38 18.66
CA VAL A 931 48.77 73.20 17.19
C VAL A 931 49.27 71.82 16.74
N MET A 932 50.23 71.21 17.43
CA MET A 932 50.65 69.82 17.17
C MET A 932 49.59 68.78 17.53
N LEU A 933 48.74 69.10 18.50
CA LEU A 933 47.64 68.22 18.93
C LEU A 933 46.38 68.37 18.06
N GLU A 934 46.28 69.44 17.28
CA GLU A 934 45.16 69.62 16.34
C GLU A 934 45.20 68.56 15.21
N PRO A 935 44.03 68.04 14.79
CA PRO A 935 43.97 67.02 13.76
C PRO A 935 44.45 67.57 12.41
N ARG A 936 45.25 66.77 11.69
CA ARG A 936 45.78 67.13 10.36
C ARG A 936 44.72 67.09 9.26
N PHE A 937 43.70 66.26 9.44
CA PHE A 937 42.61 66.09 8.49
C PHE A 937 41.27 66.12 9.22
N LYS A 938 40.27 66.75 8.61
CA LYS A 938 38.87 66.63 9.03
C LYS A 938 38.02 66.18 7.86
N ASN A 939 37.27 65.10 8.04
CA ASN A 939 36.31 64.65 7.03
C ASN A 939 34.94 65.29 7.31
N GLU A 940 34.34 65.90 6.30
CA GLU A 940 32.99 66.44 6.30
C GLU A 940 32.25 65.91 5.06
N HIS A 941 31.50 64.83 5.24
CA HIS A 941 30.85 64.08 4.16
C HIS A 941 31.82 63.73 3.01
N ALA A 942 31.50 64.15 1.77
CA ALA A 942 32.34 63.90 0.60
C ALA A 942 33.65 64.70 0.55
N ILE A 943 33.89 65.63 1.49
CA ILE A 943 35.07 66.49 1.47
C ILE A 943 36.02 66.15 2.62
N ARG A 944 37.27 65.82 2.30
CA ARG A 944 38.37 65.80 3.27
C ARG A 944 39.05 67.16 3.31
N LEU A 945 38.98 67.85 4.44
CA LEU A 945 39.71 69.08 4.70
C LEU A 945 41.12 68.76 5.19
N ASN A 946 42.13 69.14 4.42
CA ASN A 946 43.53 69.05 4.82
C ASN A 946 43.95 70.33 5.55
N LEU A 947 44.26 70.20 6.84
CA LEU A 947 44.66 71.27 7.73
C LEU A 947 46.17 71.31 7.94
N GLU A 948 46.92 70.36 7.39
CA GLU A 948 48.39 70.28 7.55
C GLU A 948 49.10 71.56 7.05
N PRO A 949 48.76 72.15 5.88
CA PRO A 949 49.37 73.40 5.44
C PRO A 949 49.09 74.57 6.40
N LEU A 950 47.86 74.66 6.91
CA LEU A 950 47.46 75.67 7.90
C LEU A 950 48.23 75.49 9.22
N ALA A 951 48.23 74.28 9.77
CA ALA A 951 48.90 73.97 11.04
C ALA A 951 50.41 74.24 10.96
N GLN A 952 51.04 73.86 9.85
CA GLN A 952 52.46 74.14 9.61
C GLN A 952 52.74 75.65 9.57
N THR A 953 51.93 76.42 8.82
CA THR A 953 52.11 77.88 8.72
C THR A 953 51.95 78.57 10.09
N VAL A 954 50.98 78.14 10.91
CA VAL A 954 50.77 78.68 12.26
C VAL A 954 51.97 78.39 13.17
N ARG A 955 52.53 77.19 13.09
CA ARG A 955 53.71 76.77 13.87
C ARG A 955 54.96 77.55 13.47
N GLU A 956 55.25 77.63 12.18
CA GLU A 956 56.39 78.41 11.66
C GLU A 956 56.28 79.88 12.07
N THR A 957 55.06 80.43 12.10
CA THR A 957 54.81 81.77 12.60
C THR A 957 55.14 81.86 14.09
N ALA A 958 54.62 80.97 14.94
CA ALA A 958 54.90 80.96 16.37
C ALA A 958 56.40 80.76 16.71
N ASP A 959 57.10 79.86 16.02
CA ASP A 959 58.56 79.67 16.14
C ASP A 959 59.33 80.95 15.78
N SER A 960 58.86 81.68 14.76
CA SER A 960 59.40 82.98 14.37
C SER A 960 59.19 84.04 15.46
N TRP A 961 58.06 84.00 16.19
CA TRP A 961 57.79 84.83 17.38
C TRP A 961 58.72 84.48 18.55
N ILE A 962 58.91 83.19 18.86
CA ILE A 962 59.81 82.71 19.92
C ILE A 962 61.25 83.15 19.65
N SER A 963 61.75 82.93 18.43
CA SER A 963 63.11 83.28 18.03
C SER A 963 63.37 84.79 18.14
N SER A 964 62.39 85.60 17.72
CA SER A 964 62.48 87.06 17.83
C SER A 964 62.50 87.52 19.29
N LEU A 965 61.63 86.98 20.14
CA LEU A 965 61.58 87.36 21.55
C LEU A 965 62.85 86.89 22.31
N GLY A 966 63.33 85.68 22.02
CA GLY A 966 64.58 85.15 22.58
C GLY A 966 65.80 86.00 22.22
N SER A 967 65.87 86.51 20.99
CA SER A 967 66.95 87.42 20.58
C SER A 967 66.95 88.74 21.35
N LEU A 968 65.77 89.25 21.74
CA LEU A 968 65.63 90.49 22.51
C LEU A 968 65.95 90.29 23.99
N LEU A 969 65.72 89.10 24.57
CA LEU A 969 66.15 88.76 25.94
C LEU A 969 67.67 88.62 26.05
N ASN A 970 68.32 88.05 25.02
CA ASN A 970 69.76 87.79 25.03
C ASN A 970 70.60 89.08 25.07
N LYS A 971 70.08 90.20 24.56
CA LYS A 971 70.81 91.48 24.52
C LYS A 971 71.02 92.07 25.94
N PRO A 972 69.98 92.36 26.75
CA PRO A 972 70.15 92.83 28.13
C PRO A 972 70.90 91.82 29.00
N ALA A 973 70.60 90.52 28.87
CA ALA A 973 71.25 89.49 29.69
C ALA A 973 72.78 89.44 29.46
N LYS A 974 73.25 89.70 28.24
CA LYS A 974 74.69 89.85 27.96
C LYS A 974 75.26 91.11 28.60
N GLU A 975 74.57 92.24 28.52
CA GLU A 975 75.01 93.50 29.14
C GLU A 975 75.11 93.37 30.66
N ASP A 976 74.11 92.78 31.33
CA ASP A 976 74.13 92.52 32.76
C ASP A 976 75.29 91.59 33.17
N LEU A 977 75.57 90.56 32.36
CA LEU A 977 76.68 89.63 32.61
C LEU A 977 78.05 90.30 32.42
N PHE A 978 78.20 91.17 31.42
CA PHE A 978 79.41 91.98 31.25
C PHE A 978 79.60 92.97 32.42
N ASN A 979 78.53 93.63 32.86
CA ASN A 979 78.57 94.53 34.01
C ASN A 979 78.97 93.81 35.31
N LEU A 980 78.39 92.64 35.60
CA LEU A 980 78.74 91.84 36.76
C LEU A 980 80.21 91.38 36.72
N ARG A 981 80.71 90.98 35.54
CA ARG A 981 82.13 90.63 35.34
C ARG A 981 83.03 91.82 35.70
N ASP A 982 82.68 93.00 35.23
CA ASP A 982 83.48 94.22 35.44
C ASP A 982 83.44 94.67 36.92
N GLU A 983 82.32 94.49 37.63
CA GLU A 983 82.24 94.69 39.09
C GLU A 983 83.12 93.71 39.87
N LEU A 984 83.07 92.42 39.56
CA LEU A 984 83.92 91.40 40.18
C LEU A 984 85.41 91.68 39.94
N MET A 985 85.77 92.16 38.74
CA MET A 985 87.14 92.57 38.41
C MET A 985 87.59 93.80 39.24
N LYS A 986 86.72 94.79 39.44
CA LYS A 986 87.00 95.94 40.33
C LYS A 986 87.16 95.51 41.79
N GLY A 987 86.31 94.62 42.29
CA GLY A 987 86.40 94.07 43.65
C GLY A 987 87.71 93.29 43.88
N SER A 988 88.13 92.48 42.90
CA SER A 988 89.41 91.77 42.92
C SER A 988 90.62 92.71 42.98
N CYS A 989 90.60 93.82 42.22
CA CYS A 989 91.65 94.85 42.28
C CYS A 989 91.71 95.59 43.63
N ALA A 990 90.57 95.82 44.29
CA ALA A 990 90.53 96.43 45.62
C ALA A 990 91.11 95.50 46.70
N LEU A 991 90.80 94.20 46.64
CA LEU A 991 91.33 93.18 47.55
C LEU A 991 92.86 93.03 47.46
N LYS A 992 93.44 93.17 46.26
CA LYS A 992 94.90 93.12 46.04
C LYS A 992 95.67 94.33 46.59
N ARG A 993 95.00 95.43 46.99
CA ARG A 993 95.64 96.62 47.59
C ARG A 993 95.65 96.60 49.13
N CYS A 994 94.95 95.66 49.76
CA CYS A 994 94.91 95.48 51.22
C CYS A 994 95.82 94.34 51.72
N LEU A 995 96.55 93.69 50.81
CA LEU A 995 97.67 92.78 51.05
C LEU A 995 98.95 93.48 50.58
#